data_AF-A0A679HV08-F1
#
_entry.id   AF-A0A679HV08-F1
#
_cell.length_a   1.000
_cell.length_b   1.000
_cell.length_c   1.000
_cell.angle_alpha   90.00
_cell.angle_beta   90.00
_cell.angle_gamma   90.00
#
_symmetry.space_group_name_H-M   'P 1'
#
loop_
_entity.id
_entity.type
_entity.pdbx_description
1 polymer ?
#
loop_
_entity_poly.entity_id
_entity_poly.type
_entity_poly.pdbx_seq_one_letter_code
_entity_poly.pdbx_strand_id
1 'polypeptide(L)'
;MTTERKRYSRYSWISWVLLMAGGVLLAVTGSKFVVDSRQAFEETKSVGVDLRLTDVQPQQSSWLLDQEGGHWGRYGWYLDAGQSGALRLALPGSGPGKHKIRVWAFTPGALSVTYADGPFREEISLGDLDGGVLEKSAHGPAEILVASSNTWTADQLVLDRFAAAWFPSDRGLPSPWPLAAALGIGFFGWSWQVICQKGTSDAWRLLAGTGGILLAAMVGFAIRWELFDMVRALPLEPDAQKYWSYAKVFEWFTTDHGFYSATFNEREPLHVALLDGWFRVWGQSAPAVILYTIWTSTCLIAASGFFFWVLTSQWAWGVLIAWTLALSPAWVHEAVRGLRLEGLTLLLLTVLGIWLWARGPLASVWLGLSIGGMGLTQSTSFSFVLPLIWGAWVLNVWRTRRGLRPVQPSHWKWPRLALATAIAIGMFLPHLYGMYKVHGDPSWPSYGYARWNANMEFPDRMGTEGFPSAQEFEISPYAGPPLKYSDYLFKLHTVPQLIYGQIKGWIESTLYMSASHTPGLKNLIFLQQASGIRAMSRHLEMVPLVIIALSLACMAVGWVNLLKRPDYWWVPVLSLLGTWHAAYLYSVRLVEPFRHTAHIYPLLLFCLLWGAHRIAPALQGFSRGQVSKHGSLLWRDILNRPSGADKSGDHTVA
;
A
#
# COMPACT_ATOMS: atom_id res chain seq x y z
N MET A 1 -44.01 -19.47 -8.68
CA MET A 1 -43.14 -19.43 -7.48
C MET A 1 -42.88 -20.87 -7.05
N THR A 2 -41.65 -21.37 -7.14
CA THR A 2 -41.35 -22.80 -6.94
C THR A 2 -41.63 -23.24 -5.49
N THR A 3 -42.07 -24.47 -5.30
CA THR A 3 -42.34 -25.12 -4.00
C THR A 3 -41.15 -25.01 -3.03
N GLU A 4 -39.92 -25.02 -3.56
CA GLU A 4 -38.70 -24.79 -2.78
C GLU A 4 -38.65 -23.41 -2.12
N ARG A 5 -39.04 -22.34 -2.82
CA ARG A 5 -38.98 -20.97 -2.28
C ARG A 5 -39.93 -20.78 -1.09
N LYS A 6 -41.09 -21.46 -1.10
CA LYS A 6 -42.01 -21.50 0.04
C LYS A 6 -41.43 -22.27 1.24
N ARG A 7 -40.60 -23.29 1.00
CA ARG A 7 -39.94 -24.05 2.07
C ARG A 7 -38.87 -23.24 2.78
N TYR A 8 -38.03 -22.52 2.03
CA TYR A 8 -36.97 -21.67 2.61
C TYR A 8 -37.49 -20.42 3.32
N SER A 9 -38.59 -19.84 2.82
CA SER A 9 -39.27 -18.70 3.46
C SER A 9 -39.63 -18.94 4.93
N ARG A 10 -40.02 -20.17 5.31
CA ARG A 10 -40.35 -20.56 6.69
C ARG A 10 -39.16 -20.49 7.65
N TYR A 11 -37.93 -20.51 7.15
CA TYR A 11 -36.71 -20.46 7.96
C TYR A 11 -36.01 -19.09 7.92
N SER A 12 -36.64 -18.08 7.31
CA SER A 12 -36.05 -16.72 7.24
C SER A 12 -35.86 -16.08 8.62
N TRP A 13 -36.65 -16.44 9.63
CA TRP A 13 -36.47 -15.95 11.00
C TRP A 13 -35.10 -16.34 11.60
N ILE A 14 -34.53 -17.48 11.21
CA ILE A 14 -33.19 -17.92 11.66
C ILE A 14 -32.11 -16.92 11.20
N SER A 15 -32.22 -16.37 9.99
CA SER A 15 -31.26 -15.35 9.51
C SER A 15 -31.30 -14.08 10.36
N TRP A 16 -32.49 -13.63 10.76
CA TRP A 16 -32.64 -12.46 11.61
C TRP A 16 -32.09 -12.69 13.01
N VAL A 17 -32.32 -13.87 13.60
CA VAL A 17 -31.73 -14.24 14.89
C VAL A 17 -30.21 -14.23 14.81
N LEU A 18 -29.60 -14.79 13.76
CA LEU A 18 -28.15 -14.79 13.56
C LEU A 18 -27.58 -13.38 13.32
N LEU A 19 -28.25 -12.55 12.53
CA LEU A 19 -27.85 -11.15 12.32
C LEU A 19 -27.89 -10.35 13.62
N MET A 20 -28.95 -10.51 14.42
CA MET A 20 -29.07 -9.87 15.73
C MET A 20 -28.02 -10.39 16.71
N ALA A 21 -27.81 -11.71 16.77
CA ALA A 21 -26.78 -12.32 17.62
C ALA A 21 -25.37 -11.84 17.24
N GLY A 22 -25.05 -11.77 15.94
CA GLY A 22 -23.81 -11.22 15.44
C GLY A 22 -23.64 -9.74 15.79
N GLY A 23 -24.70 -8.93 15.66
CA GLY A 23 -24.70 -7.52 16.03
C GLY A 23 -24.51 -7.28 17.53
N VAL A 24 -25.21 -8.03 18.37
CA VAL A 24 -25.06 -7.97 19.84
C VAL A 24 -23.65 -8.41 20.25
N LEU A 25 -23.16 -9.53 19.70
CA LEU A 25 -21.81 -10.02 20.00
C LEU A 25 -20.76 -8.99 19.57
N LEU A 26 -20.91 -8.37 18.39
CA LEU A 26 -20.01 -7.33 17.90
C LEU A 26 -20.01 -6.09 18.79
N ALA A 27 -21.16 -5.68 19.34
CA ALA A 27 -21.23 -4.58 20.29
C ALA A 27 -20.50 -4.90 21.60
N VAL A 28 -20.70 -6.11 22.15
CA VAL A 28 -20.05 -6.55 23.39
C VAL A 28 -18.55 -6.74 23.19
N THR A 29 -18.13 -7.53 22.20
CA THR A 29 -16.71 -7.77 21.94
C THR A 29 -16.00 -6.53 21.42
N GLY A 30 -16.69 -5.69 20.63
CA GLY A 30 -16.20 -4.39 20.17
C GLY A 30 -15.91 -3.44 21.31
N SER A 31 -16.85 -3.25 22.24
CA SER A 31 -16.64 -2.38 23.40
C SER A 31 -15.47 -2.85 24.26
N LYS A 32 -15.40 -4.15 24.57
CA LYS A 32 -14.27 -4.73 25.30
C LYS A 32 -12.94 -4.56 24.54
N PHE A 33 -12.92 -4.85 23.24
CA PHE A 33 -11.73 -4.71 22.41
C PHE A 33 -11.21 -3.25 22.39
N VAL A 34 -12.10 -2.27 22.30
CA VAL A 34 -11.74 -0.85 22.35
C VAL A 34 -11.11 -0.50 23.71
N VAL A 35 -11.73 -0.93 24.81
CA VAL A 35 -11.21 -0.66 26.17
C VAL A 35 -9.84 -1.32 26.37
N ASP A 36 -9.72 -2.62 26.08
CA ASP A 36 -8.47 -3.38 26.24
C ASP A 36 -7.35 -2.81 25.34
N SER A 37 -7.69 -2.38 24.11
CA SER A 37 -6.72 -1.76 23.20
C SER A 37 -6.25 -0.39 23.69
N ARG A 38 -7.16 0.46 24.18
CA ARG A 38 -6.78 1.77 24.74
C ARG A 38 -5.86 1.60 25.94
N GLN A 39 -6.16 0.64 26.82
CA GLN A 39 -5.28 0.32 27.94
C GLN A 39 -3.89 -0.12 27.45
N ALA A 40 -3.82 -0.99 26.43
CA ALA A 40 -2.54 -1.40 25.85
C ALA A 40 -1.75 -0.23 25.21
N PHE A 41 -2.43 0.81 24.73
CA PHE A 41 -1.82 2.02 24.17
C PHE A 41 -1.33 3.01 25.24
N GLU A 42 -1.94 3.01 26.43
CA GLU A 42 -1.49 3.81 27.57
C GLU A 42 -0.32 3.15 28.30
N GLU A 43 -0.32 1.82 28.38
CA GLU A 43 0.74 1.02 29.02
C GLU A 43 2.07 1.03 28.24
N THR A 44 2.11 1.61 27.03
CA THR A 44 3.30 1.66 26.18
C THR A 44 4.31 2.70 26.68
N LYS A 45 4.90 2.45 27.86
CA LYS A 45 6.22 2.97 28.28
C LYS A 45 7.38 2.20 27.62
N SER A 46 7.09 1.48 26.55
CA SER A 46 8.05 0.61 25.87
C SER A 46 9.18 1.43 25.27
N VAL A 47 10.39 0.95 25.46
CA VAL A 47 11.56 1.45 24.74
C VAL A 47 11.69 0.60 23.49
N GLY A 48 11.60 1.25 22.34
CA GLY A 48 11.74 0.61 21.04
C GLY A 48 12.79 1.33 20.22
N VAL A 49 13.49 0.56 19.39
CA VAL A 49 14.52 1.04 18.47
C VAL A 49 14.14 0.52 17.10
N ASP A 50 14.04 1.41 16.12
CA ASP A 50 13.80 1.07 14.71
C ASP A 50 14.77 1.86 13.87
N LEU A 51 15.81 1.19 13.40
CA LEU A 51 16.96 1.83 12.77
C LEU A 51 17.16 1.27 11.38
N ARG A 52 17.00 2.15 10.39
CA ARG A 52 17.68 1.96 9.11
C ARG A 52 19.13 2.34 9.30
N LEU A 53 20.03 1.42 9.01
CA LEU A 53 21.44 1.56 9.38
C LEU A 53 22.24 2.33 8.32
N THR A 54 21.62 3.37 7.76
CA THR A 54 22.24 4.25 6.77
C THR A 54 23.21 5.21 7.45
N ASP A 55 24.48 5.18 7.04
CA ASP A 55 25.53 6.14 7.43
C ASP A 55 25.66 6.34 8.96
N VAL A 56 25.49 5.24 9.71
CA VAL A 56 25.57 5.24 11.17
C VAL A 56 26.92 5.75 11.63
N GLN A 57 26.90 6.72 12.54
CA GLN A 57 28.09 7.16 13.28
C GLN A 57 28.19 6.35 14.59
N PRO A 58 29.14 5.41 14.72
CA PRO A 58 29.20 4.51 15.88
C PRO A 58 29.22 5.23 17.22
N GLN A 59 29.95 6.34 17.30
CA GLN A 59 30.14 7.13 18.52
C GLN A 59 28.85 7.80 19.01
N GLN A 60 27.85 7.96 18.15
CA GLN A 60 26.57 8.59 18.48
C GLN A 60 25.47 7.56 18.77
N SER A 61 25.76 6.28 18.61
CA SER A 61 24.77 5.21 18.60
C SER A 61 24.81 4.41 19.89
N SER A 62 23.93 4.76 20.85
CA SER A 62 23.87 4.08 22.16
C SER A 62 23.50 2.60 22.10
N TRP A 63 22.94 2.15 20.98
CA TRP A 63 22.54 0.76 20.73
C TRP A 63 23.67 -0.08 20.11
N LEU A 64 24.75 0.53 19.62
CA LEU A 64 25.90 -0.19 19.07
C LEU A 64 26.94 -0.36 20.19
N LEU A 65 27.09 -1.59 20.68
CA LEU A 65 28.02 -1.91 21.76
C LEU A 65 29.44 -2.09 21.25
N ASP A 66 29.58 -2.79 20.12
CA ASP A 66 30.87 -3.15 19.55
C ASP A 66 30.75 -3.33 18.03
N GLN A 67 31.83 -3.02 17.33
CA GLN A 67 32.00 -3.25 15.90
C GLN A 67 33.43 -3.74 15.63
N GLU A 68 33.52 -5.00 15.20
CA GLU A 68 34.75 -5.58 14.70
C GLU A 68 34.67 -5.65 13.16
N GLY A 69 35.54 -4.92 12.47
CA GLY A 69 35.57 -4.91 11.01
C GLY A 69 34.34 -4.26 10.33
N GLY A 70 34.32 -4.34 9.01
CA GLY A 70 33.31 -3.73 8.15
C GLY A 70 33.26 -2.20 8.20
N HIS A 71 32.35 -1.63 7.43
CA HIS A 71 32.10 -0.19 7.38
C HIS A 71 30.60 0.11 7.21
N TRP A 72 30.15 1.28 7.65
CA TRP A 72 28.76 1.73 7.43
C TRP A 72 28.66 2.43 6.08
N GLY A 73 27.65 2.10 5.30
CA GLY A 73 27.35 2.73 4.02
C GLY A 73 25.88 3.11 3.90
N ARG A 74 25.50 3.48 2.68
CA ARG A 74 24.17 4.03 2.36
C ARG A 74 22.99 3.15 2.80
N TYR A 75 23.16 1.83 2.78
CA TYR A 75 22.07 0.89 3.07
C TYR A 75 22.30 0.04 4.31
N GLY A 76 23.38 0.26 5.08
CA GLY A 76 23.66 -0.59 6.23
C GLY A 76 25.13 -0.83 6.52
N TRP A 77 25.40 -1.92 7.21
CA TRP A 77 26.76 -2.39 7.49
C TRP A 77 27.27 -3.31 6.38
N TYR A 78 28.46 -3.01 5.90
CA TYR A 78 29.14 -3.71 4.81
C TYR A 78 30.42 -4.39 5.30
N LEU A 79 30.77 -5.49 4.64
CA LEU A 79 32.09 -6.10 4.72
C LEU A 79 32.80 -5.96 3.38
N ASP A 80 34.06 -5.55 3.43
CA ASP A 80 34.93 -5.49 2.26
C ASP A 80 35.27 -6.90 1.75
N ALA A 81 35.81 -6.99 0.54
CA ALA A 81 36.24 -8.25 -0.05
C ALA A 81 37.22 -9.03 0.85
N GLY A 82 36.89 -10.27 1.20
CA GLY A 82 37.72 -11.14 2.05
C GLY A 82 37.69 -10.81 3.54
N GLN A 83 36.91 -9.82 3.97
CA GLN A 83 36.85 -9.37 5.35
C GLN A 83 35.89 -10.22 6.18
N SER A 84 36.22 -10.42 7.46
CA SER A 84 35.26 -10.88 8.48
C SER A 84 34.98 -9.76 9.46
N GLY A 85 33.78 -9.76 10.03
CA GLY A 85 33.43 -8.80 11.06
C GLY A 85 32.28 -9.26 11.94
N ALA A 86 32.06 -8.52 13.02
CA ALA A 86 30.96 -8.71 13.94
C ALA A 86 30.39 -7.37 14.43
N LEU A 87 29.09 -7.33 14.68
CA LEU A 87 28.38 -6.26 15.36
C LEU A 87 27.73 -6.79 16.62
N ARG A 88 27.85 -6.04 17.72
CA ARG A 88 27.09 -6.28 18.95
C ARG A 88 26.11 -5.14 19.16
N LEU A 89 24.83 -5.47 19.16
CA LEU A 89 23.72 -4.51 19.22
C LEU A 89 22.99 -4.69 20.55
N ALA A 90 22.93 -3.66 21.38
CA ALA A 90 22.12 -3.68 22.59
C ALA A 90 20.63 -3.66 22.23
N LEU A 91 19.86 -4.52 22.90
CA LEU A 91 18.40 -4.50 22.83
C LEU A 91 17.84 -3.51 23.85
N PRO A 92 16.70 -2.86 23.55
CA PRO A 92 16.06 -1.96 24.50
C PRO A 92 15.53 -2.76 25.71
N GLY A 93 15.52 -2.13 26.88
CA GLY A 93 15.07 -2.78 28.12
C GLY A 93 16.20 -3.53 28.84
N SER A 94 16.11 -3.58 30.17
CA SER A 94 17.15 -4.18 31.04
C SER A 94 16.60 -5.16 32.06
N GLY A 95 15.30 -5.43 32.04
CA GLY A 95 14.62 -6.26 33.02
C GLY A 95 13.79 -7.37 32.38
N PRO A 96 13.16 -8.22 33.21
CA PRO A 96 12.33 -9.31 32.73
C PRO A 96 11.20 -8.82 31.82
N GLY A 97 10.98 -9.52 30.71
CA GLY A 97 9.95 -9.16 29.74
C GLY A 97 10.06 -9.96 28.44
N LYS A 98 9.54 -9.39 27.37
CA LYS A 98 9.60 -9.95 26.02
C LYS A 98 10.21 -8.98 25.04
N HIS A 99 11.22 -9.43 24.31
CA HIS A 99 11.71 -8.76 23.12
C HIS A 99 10.93 -9.22 21.90
N LYS A 100 10.51 -8.25 21.09
CA LYS A 100 10.06 -8.49 19.72
C LYS A 100 11.07 -7.88 18.78
N ILE A 101 11.66 -8.70 17.93
CA ILE A 101 12.86 -8.38 17.15
C ILE A 101 12.56 -8.61 15.68
N ARG A 102 13.06 -7.74 14.82
CA ARG A 102 13.12 -7.91 13.36
C ARG A 102 14.51 -7.55 12.89
N VAL A 103 15.13 -8.45 12.15
CA VAL A 103 16.48 -8.27 11.61
C VAL A 103 16.39 -8.45 10.09
N TRP A 104 16.99 -7.52 9.35
CA TRP A 104 17.16 -7.63 7.90
C TRP A 104 18.65 -7.82 7.61
N ALA A 105 19.09 -9.08 7.65
CA ALA A 105 20.47 -9.44 7.41
C ALA A 105 20.60 -10.27 6.14
N PHE A 106 21.64 -10.00 5.36
CA PHE A 106 21.85 -10.57 4.03
C PHE A 106 23.30 -11.03 3.93
N THR A 107 23.57 -12.29 3.59
CA THR A 107 24.92 -12.64 3.12
C THR A 107 24.91 -13.96 2.34
N PRO A 108 25.70 -14.06 1.26
CA PRO A 108 26.13 -15.33 0.66
C PRO A 108 27.27 -16.02 1.42
N GLY A 109 27.92 -15.34 2.36
CA GLY A 109 28.99 -15.90 3.19
C GLY A 109 28.45 -16.64 4.42
N ALA A 110 29.34 -16.94 5.39
CA ALA A 110 28.88 -17.42 6.68
C ALA A 110 28.19 -16.25 7.41
N LEU A 111 26.92 -16.42 7.77
CA LEU A 111 26.19 -15.53 8.68
C LEU A 111 25.89 -16.31 9.94
N SER A 112 26.10 -15.69 11.10
CA SER A 112 25.47 -16.12 12.33
C SER A 112 24.89 -14.90 13.02
N VAL A 113 23.61 -14.99 13.37
CA VAL A 113 22.93 -13.98 14.18
C VAL A 113 22.50 -14.65 15.46
N THR A 114 23.07 -14.22 16.59
CA THR A 114 22.80 -14.81 17.90
C THR A 114 22.10 -13.80 18.79
N TYR A 115 20.95 -14.19 19.35
CA TYR A 115 20.33 -13.49 20.47
C TYR A 115 20.99 -13.93 21.78
N ALA A 116 21.46 -12.97 22.57
CA ALA A 116 22.09 -13.23 23.86
C ALA A 116 21.37 -12.48 24.99
N ASP A 117 21.03 -13.20 26.06
CA ASP A 117 20.40 -12.67 27.27
C ASP A 117 21.12 -13.28 28.49
N GLY A 118 22.12 -12.56 29.00
CA GLY A 118 23.05 -13.07 30.01
C GLY A 118 23.76 -14.36 29.55
N PRO A 119 23.61 -15.50 30.25
CA PRO A 119 24.22 -16.77 29.86
C PRO A 119 23.47 -17.48 28.72
N PHE A 120 22.24 -17.08 28.41
CA PHE A 120 21.44 -17.69 27.35
C PHE A 120 21.87 -17.14 25.99
N ARG A 121 22.15 -18.05 25.05
CA ARG A 121 22.48 -17.71 23.67
C ARG A 121 21.69 -18.60 22.72
N GLU A 122 21.04 -18.00 21.75
CA GLU A 122 20.23 -18.69 20.76
C GLU A 122 20.57 -18.15 19.37
N GLU A 123 20.96 -19.06 18.46
CA GLU A 123 21.16 -18.70 17.06
C GLU A 123 19.81 -18.54 16.35
N ILE A 124 19.63 -17.41 15.67
CA ILE A 124 18.45 -17.10 14.89
C ILE A 124 18.60 -17.76 13.52
N SER A 125 17.57 -18.51 13.11
CA SER A 125 17.55 -19.16 11.80
C SER A 125 17.66 -18.12 10.68
N LEU A 126 18.44 -18.43 9.65
CA LEU A 126 18.57 -17.59 8.46
C LEU A 126 17.23 -17.23 7.81
N GLY A 127 16.24 -18.14 7.89
CA GLY A 127 14.90 -17.92 7.35
C GLY A 127 14.11 -16.82 8.07
N ASP A 128 14.51 -16.48 9.31
CA ASP A 128 13.87 -15.46 10.14
C ASP A 128 14.53 -14.07 10.01
N LEU A 129 15.64 -13.97 9.26
CA LEU A 129 16.43 -12.74 9.04
C LEU A 129 15.92 -11.90 7.86
N ASP A 130 14.70 -12.16 7.40
CA ASP A 130 14.02 -11.43 6.32
C ASP A 130 13.10 -10.30 6.86
N GLY A 131 13.19 -10.02 8.16
CA GLY A 131 12.34 -9.08 8.87
C GLY A 131 11.04 -9.69 9.38
N GLY A 132 10.92 -11.01 9.52
CA GLY A 132 9.91 -11.66 10.35
C GLY A 132 9.98 -11.19 11.81
N VAL A 133 8.86 -11.25 12.53
CA VAL A 133 8.80 -10.88 13.95
C VAL A 133 9.23 -12.07 14.81
N LEU A 134 10.30 -11.89 15.57
CA LEU A 134 10.82 -12.88 16.51
C LEU A 134 10.47 -12.47 17.93
N GLU A 135 9.80 -13.35 18.67
CA GLU A 135 9.52 -13.14 20.09
C GLU A 135 10.52 -13.92 20.95
N LYS A 136 11.25 -13.22 21.81
CA LYS A 136 12.24 -13.78 22.74
C LYS A 136 11.93 -13.35 24.16
N SER A 137 12.04 -14.27 25.11
CA SER A 137 11.97 -13.92 26.53
C SER A 137 13.26 -13.20 26.93
N ALA A 138 13.12 -12.17 27.76
CA ALA A 138 14.21 -11.38 28.31
C ALA A 138 14.21 -11.54 29.82
N HIS A 139 15.37 -11.79 30.41
CA HIS A 139 15.57 -11.86 31.86
C HIS A 139 16.38 -10.67 32.37
N GLY A 140 17.19 -10.04 31.51
CA GLY A 140 17.95 -8.84 31.81
C GLY A 140 18.35 -8.08 30.54
N PRO A 141 19.49 -7.35 30.58
CA PRO A 141 20.07 -6.75 29.38
C PRO A 141 20.38 -7.82 28.34
N ALA A 142 19.81 -7.65 27.15
CA ALA A 142 20.02 -8.56 26.03
C ALA A 142 20.71 -7.84 24.87
N GLU A 143 21.35 -8.61 23.99
CA GLU A 143 22.04 -8.13 22.81
C GLU A 143 21.82 -9.06 21.61
N ILE A 144 22.04 -8.53 20.41
CA ILE A 144 22.17 -9.31 19.19
C ILE A 144 23.62 -9.23 18.73
N LEU A 145 24.23 -10.40 18.52
CA LEU A 145 25.52 -10.54 17.87
C LEU A 145 25.29 -10.93 16.41
N VAL A 146 25.69 -10.07 15.47
CA VAL A 146 25.70 -10.36 14.04
C VAL A 146 27.15 -10.59 13.63
N ALA A 147 27.52 -11.82 13.28
CA ALA A 147 28.85 -12.16 12.79
C ALA A 147 28.77 -12.63 11.35
N SER A 148 29.66 -12.13 10.48
CA SER A 148 29.73 -12.58 9.10
C SER A 148 31.13 -12.53 8.51
N SER A 149 31.33 -13.29 7.45
CA SER A 149 32.50 -13.22 6.59
C SER A 149 32.11 -13.01 5.13
N ASN A 150 32.76 -12.04 4.48
CA ASN A 150 32.62 -11.79 3.06
C ASN A 150 33.73 -12.53 2.31
N THR A 151 33.39 -13.66 1.70
CA THR A 151 34.33 -14.45 0.88
C THR A 151 34.43 -13.95 -0.57
N TRP A 152 33.76 -12.84 -0.89
CA TRP A 152 33.62 -12.34 -2.25
C TRP A 152 34.67 -11.26 -2.56
N THR A 153 34.78 -10.92 -3.86
CA THR A 153 35.73 -9.91 -4.37
C THR A 153 35.19 -8.48 -4.35
N ALA A 154 34.01 -8.25 -3.77
CA ALA A 154 33.35 -6.97 -3.75
C ALA A 154 32.65 -6.76 -2.41
N ASP A 155 32.42 -5.50 -2.05
CA ASP A 155 31.76 -5.11 -0.82
C ASP A 155 30.35 -5.68 -0.75
N GLN A 156 29.97 -6.08 0.45
CA GLN A 156 28.77 -6.83 0.66
C GLN A 156 27.98 -6.28 1.83
N LEU A 157 26.72 -5.91 1.59
CA LEU A 157 25.78 -5.54 2.63
C LEU A 157 25.49 -6.76 3.50
N VAL A 158 25.70 -6.64 4.81
CA VAL A 158 25.45 -7.71 5.79
C VAL A 158 24.19 -7.44 6.60
N LEU A 159 23.98 -6.20 7.04
CA LEU A 159 22.85 -5.82 7.88
C LEU A 159 22.29 -4.47 7.41
N ASP A 160 21.02 -4.45 6.97
CA ASP A 160 20.34 -3.26 6.43
C ASP A 160 19.57 -2.49 7.51
N ARG A 161 18.73 -3.23 8.24
CA ARG A 161 17.83 -2.68 9.23
C ARG A 161 17.76 -3.59 10.43
N PHE A 162 17.53 -2.98 11.58
CA PHE A 162 17.25 -3.68 12.82
C PHE A 162 16.14 -2.93 13.57
N ALA A 163 15.15 -3.67 14.04
CA ALA A 163 14.12 -3.14 14.91
C ALA A 163 13.89 -4.06 16.10
N ALA A 164 13.83 -3.50 17.30
CA ALA A 164 13.48 -4.23 18.51
C ALA A 164 12.61 -3.40 19.43
N ALA A 165 11.69 -4.07 20.10
CA ALA A 165 10.84 -3.51 21.12
C ALA A 165 10.86 -4.42 22.35
N TRP A 166 10.88 -3.82 23.54
CA TRP A 166 10.77 -4.54 24.81
C TRP A 166 9.43 -4.26 25.49
N PHE A 167 8.81 -5.33 25.98
CA PHE A 167 7.54 -5.30 26.69
C PHE A 167 7.73 -5.86 28.11
N PRO A 168 7.43 -5.08 29.17
CA PRO A 168 7.62 -5.51 30.57
C PRO A 168 6.64 -6.60 31.03
N SER A 169 5.59 -6.86 30.26
CA SER A 169 4.58 -7.87 30.59
C SER A 169 4.14 -8.61 29.35
N ASP A 170 3.59 -9.79 29.55
CA ASP A 170 2.97 -10.60 28.50
C ASP A 170 1.64 -10.01 27.98
N ARG A 171 1.28 -8.79 28.37
CA ARG A 171 0.11 -8.10 27.85
C ARG A 171 0.36 -7.62 26.42
N GLY A 172 0.20 -8.54 25.49
CA GLY A 172 0.01 -8.25 24.07
C GLY A 172 -1.29 -7.49 23.82
N LEU A 173 -1.48 -7.09 22.57
CA LEU A 173 -2.76 -6.54 22.12
C LEU A 173 -3.90 -7.55 22.32
N PRO A 174 -5.15 -7.08 22.56
CA PRO A 174 -6.30 -7.99 22.65
C PRO A 174 -6.44 -8.80 21.35
N SER A 175 -6.85 -10.05 21.50
CA SER A 175 -7.05 -10.92 20.34
C SER A 175 -8.14 -10.35 19.41
N PRO A 176 -7.93 -10.31 18.09
CA PRO A 176 -8.95 -9.83 17.14
C PRO A 176 -10.02 -10.89 16.82
N TRP A 177 -9.79 -12.15 17.18
CA TRP A 177 -10.67 -13.27 16.83
C TRP A 177 -12.10 -13.20 17.38
N PRO A 178 -12.38 -12.65 18.58
CA PRO A 178 -13.75 -12.44 19.04
C PRO A 178 -14.57 -11.51 18.12
N LEU A 179 -13.93 -10.48 17.54
CA LEU A 179 -14.59 -9.60 16.56
C LEU A 179 -14.84 -10.36 15.25
N ALA A 180 -13.84 -11.12 14.78
CA ALA A 180 -13.97 -11.94 13.59
C ALA A 180 -15.09 -12.99 13.73
N ALA A 181 -15.23 -13.61 14.91
CA ALA A 181 -16.31 -14.54 15.22
C ALA A 181 -17.68 -13.86 15.16
N ALA A 182 -17.82 -12.65 15.73
CA ALA A 182 -19.06 -11.87 15.66
C ALA A 182 -19.44 -11.52 14.22
N LEU A 183 -18.46 -11.07 13.42
CA LEU A 183 -18.65 -10.81 11.99
C LEU A 183 -19.00 -12.09 11.22
N GLY A 184 -18.38 -13.22 11.56
CA GLY A 184 -18.68 -14.53 10.98
C GLY A 184 -20.13 -14.99 11.23
N ILE A 185 -20.63 -14.81 12.46
CA ILE A 185 -22.02 -15.11 12.81
C ILE A 185 -22.99 -14.20 12.02
N GLY A 186 -22.72 -12.90 11.98
CA GLY A 186 -23.51 -11.96 11.20
C GLY A 186 -23.51 -12.29 9.70
N PHE A 187 -22.34 -12.64 9.16
CA PHE A 187 -22.19 -13.08 7.77
C PHE A 187 -22.96 -14.37 7.49
N PHE A 188 -22.95 -15.34 8.40
CA PHE A 188 -23.72 -16.58 8.27
C PHE A 188 -25.23 -16.30 8.26
N GLY A 189 -25.71 -15.39 9.12
CA GLY A 189 -27.09 -14.92 9.12
C GLY A 189 -27.49 -14.27 7.79
N TRP A 190 -26.70 -13.32 7.29
CA TRP A 190 -26.91 -12.71 5.98
C TRP A 190 -26.88 -13.76 4.84
N SER A 191 -25.94 -14.71 4.92
CA SER A 191 -25.79 -15.75 3.91
C SER A 191 -27.03 -16.62 3.79
N TRP A 192 -27.61 -17.01 4.93
CA TRP A 192 -28.86 -17.74 4.99
C TRP A 192 -30.02 -16.97 4.35
N GLN A 193 -30.10 -15.65 4.60
CA GLN A 193 -31.12 -14.77 4.01
C GLN A 193 -31.01 -14.72 2.49
N VAL A 194 -29.79 -14.60 1.95
CA VAL A 194 -29.52 -14.59 0.52
C VAL A 194 -29.99 -15.89 -0.15
N ILE A 195 -29.64 -17.05 0.44
CA ILE A 195 -30.07 -18.38 -0.07
C ILE A 195 -31.59 -18.48 -0.09
N CYS A 196 -32.26 -17.97 0.95
CA CYS A 196 -33.72 -18.02 1.01
C CYS A 196 -34.40 -17.13 -0.05
N GLN A 197 -33.76 -16.02 -0.44
CA GLN A 197 -34.36 -15.02 -1.34
C GLN A 197 -34.01 -15.22 -2.82
N LYS A 198 -32.76 -15.57 -3.12
CA LYS A 198 -32.22 -15.75 -4.48
C LYS A 198 -32.07 -17.25 -4.77
N GLY A 199 -32.38 -17.67 -6.00
CA GLY A 199 -32.17 -19.07 -6.40
C GLY A 199 -30.73 -19.55 -6.15
N THR A 200 -30.54 -20.87 -6.06
CA THR A 200 -29.30 -21.49 -5.58
C THR A 200 -28.04 -21.08 -6.36
N SER A 201 -28.13 -20.90 -7.68
CA SER A 201 -26.96 -20.55 -8.51
C SER A 201 -26.42 -19.15 -8.24
N ASP A 202 -27.29 -18.16 -8.10
CA ASP A 202 -26.89 -16.76 -7.88
C ASP A 202 -26.56 -16.50 -6.42
N ALA A 203 -27.24 -17.19 -5.51
CA ALA A 203 -26.93 -17.17 -4.09
C ALA A 203 -25.48 -17.63 -3.87
N TRP A 204 -25.07 -18.79 -4.40
CA TRP A 204 -23.71 -19.30 -4.20
C TRP A 204 -22.62 -18.33 -4.68
N ARG A 205 -22.78 -17.69 -5.84
CA ARG A 205 -21.81 -16.69 -6.34
C ARG A 205 -21.70 -15.50 -5.40
N LEU A 206 -22.83 -15.01 -4.88
CA LEU A 206 -22.87 -13.89 -3.94
C LEU A 206 -22.19 -14.27 -2.61
N LEU A 207 -22.43 -15.50 -2.15
CA LEU A 207 -21.82 -16.05 -0.93
C LEU A 207 -20.32 -16.26 -1.06
N ALA A 208 -19.88 -16.96 -2.11
CA ALA A 208 -18.47 -17.25 -2.34
C ALA A 208 -17.65 -15.96 -2.53
N GLY A 209 -18.20 -15.00 -3.28
CA GLY A 209 -17.59 -13.68 -3.45
C GLY A 209 -17.47 -12.91 -2.13
N THR A 210 -18.60 -12.71 -1.44
CA THR A 210 -18.63 -11.88 -0.23
C THR A 210 -17.87 -12.55 0.92
N GLY A 211 -18.06 -13.86 1.11
CA GLY A 211 -17.36 -14.63 2.12
C GLY A 211 -15.85 -14.71 1.86
N GLY A 212 -15.44 -14.90 0.61
CA GLY A 212 -14.03 -14.90 0.23
C GLY A 212 -13.35 -13.55 0.46
N ILE A 213 -14.01 -12.44 0.13
CA ILE A 213 -13.51 -11.08 0.37
C ILE A 213 -13.48 -10.76 1.87
N LEU A 214 -14.53 -11.10 2.62
CA LEU A 214 -14.58 -10.88 4.07
C LEU A 214 -13.49 -11.69 4.78
N LEU A 215 -13.29 -12.95 4.40
CA LEU A 215 -12.22 -13.79 4.93
C LEU A 215 -10.84 -13.19 4.64
N ALA A 216 -10.60 -12.72 3.41
CA ALA A 216 -9.36 -12.04 3.06
C ALA A 216 -9.14 -10.78 3.91
N ALA A 217 -10.18 -9.97 4.15
CA ALA A 217 -10.08 -8.79 5.00
C ALA A 217 -9.79 -9.13 6.47
N MET A 218 -10.41 -10.19 7.01
CA MET A 218 -10.17 -10.66 8.39
C MET A 218 -8.74 -11.20 8.55
N VAL A 219 -8.27 -12.03 7.63
CA VAL A 219 -6.88 -12.54 7.62
C VAL A 219 -5.90 -11.39 7.46
N GLY A 220 -6.18 -10.46 6.54
CA GLY A 220 -5.35 -9.27 6.33
C GLY A 220 -5.28 -8.38 7.57
N PHE A 221 -6.37 -8.22 8.32
CA PHE A 221 -6.39 -7.53 9.61
C PHE A 221 -5.54 -8.28 10.65
N ALA A 222 -5.70 -9.59 10.79
CA ALA A 222 -4.95 -10.39 11.76
C ALA A 222 -3.44 -10.31 11.54
N ILE A 223 -2.96 -10.43 10.30
CA ILE A 223 -1.54 -10.30 9.95
C ILE A 223 -1.00 -8.91 10.30
N ARG A 224 -1.78 -7.85 10.00
CA ARG A 224 -1.40 -6.46 10.35
C ARG A 224 -1.43 -6.23 11.86
N TRP A 225 -2.35 -6.88 12.57
CA TRP A 225 -2.49 -6.80 14.02
C TRP A 225 -1.31 -7.44 14.76
N GLU A 226 -0.81 -8.57 14.26
CA GLU A 226 0.40 -9.21 14.78
C GLU A 226 1.62 -8.28 14.64
N LEU A 227 1.80 -7.71 13.44
CA LEU A 227 2.88 -6.75 13.22
C LEU A 227 2.70 -5.46 14.06
N PHE A 228 1.46 -5.01 14.24
CA PHE A 228 1.12 -3.87 15.08
C PHE A 228 1.55 -4.05 16.53
N ASP A 229 1.40 -5.27 17.08
CA ASP A 229 1.77 -5.55 18.45
C ASP A 229 3.26 -5.35 18.71
N MET A 230 4.11 -5.49 17.68
CA MET A 230 5.51 -5.08 17.77
C MET A 230 5.67 -3.57 17.54
N VAL A 231 5.17 -3.04 16.42
CA VAL A 231 5.51 -1.68 15.99
C VAL A 231 4.90 -0.58 16.85
N ARG A 232 3.87 -0.90 17.66
CA ARG A 232 3.26 0.06 18.61
C ARG A 232 4.26 0.59 19.66
N ALA A 233 5.35 -0.14 19.88
CA ALA A 233 6.42 0.23 20.78
C ALA A 233 7.58 0.97 20.10
N LEU A 234 7.57 1.07 18.77
CA LEU A 234 8.59 1.73 17.99
C LEU A 234 8.23 3.21 17.77
N PRO A 235 9.21 4.09 17.51
CA PRO A 235 8.94 5.45 17.07
C PRO A 235 8.11 5.46 15.79
N LEU A 236 7.19 6.41 15.67
CA LEU A 236 6.51 6.67 14.40
C LEU A 236 7.55 7.07 13.35
N GLU A 237 7.28 6.69 12.11
CA GLU A 237 8.07 7.22 11.00
C GLU A 237 7.98 8.75 10.94
N PRO A 238 9.03 9.45 10.45
CA PRO A 238 9.08 10.91 10.46
C PRO A 238 7.84 11.58 9.86
N ASP A 239 7.30 11.05 8.76
CA ASP A 239 6.09 11.59 8.15
C ASP A 239 4.82 11.30 8.95
N ALA A 240 4.71 10.13 9.57
CA ALA A 240 3.59 9.80 10.45
C ALA A 240 3.64 10.62 11.74
N GLN A 241 4.83 10.88 12.27
CA GLN A 241 5.06 11.79 13.39
C GLN A 241 4.63 13.22 13.04
N LYS A 242 4.93 13.69 11.83
CA LYS A 242 4.41 14.97 11.32
C LYS A 242 2.88 14.96 11.28
N TYR A 243 2.24 13.96 10.67
CA TYR A 243 0.77 13.86 10.65
C TYR A 243 0.15 13.83 12.05
N TRP A 244 0.77 13.11 12.99
CA TRP A 244 0.37 13.09 14.39
C TRP A 244 0.44 14.49 15.01
N SER A 245 1.55 15.20 14.83
CA SER A 245 1.72 16.57 15.34
C SER A 245 0.70 17.54 14.73
N TYR A 246 0.44 17.42 13.43
CA TYR A 246 -0.50 18.27 12.70
C TYR A 246 -1.93 18.03 13.17
N ALA A 247 -2.30 16.78 13.43
CA ALA A 247 -3.63 16.42 13.90
C ALA A 247 -3.92 16.96 15.31
N LYS A 248 -2.90 17.10 16.17
CA LYS A 248 -3.08 17.67 17.53
C LYS A 248 -3.41 19.16 17.53
N VAL A 249 -2.90 19.88 16.55
CA VAL A 249 -3.10 21.34 16.39
C VAL A 249 -4.07 21.64 15.24
N PHE A 250 -4.81 20.63 14.78
CA PHE A 250 -5.68 20.77 13.63
C PHE A 250 -6.89 21.62 14.00
N GLU A 251 -7.07 22.72 13.27
CA GLU A 251 -8.20 23.62 13.42
C GLU A 251 -8.82 23.88 12.05
N TRP A 252 -10.13 23.71 11.92
CA TRP A 252 -10.81 23.85 10.63
C TRP A 252 -10.67 25.25 10.03
N PHE A 253 -10.67 26.28 10.88
CA PHE A 253 -10.53 27.67 10.47
C PHE A 253 -9.97 28.52 11.61
N THR A 254 -9.06 29.44 11.29
CA THR A 254 -8.56 30.48 12.20
C THR A 254 -8.47 31.83 11.52
N THR A 255 -8.60 32.90 12.30
CA THR A 255 -8.49 34.27 11.78
C THR A 255 -7.11 34.53 11.19
N ASP A 256 -6.05 33.93 11.73
CA ASP A 256 -4.67 34.20 11.30
C ASP A 256 -4.24 33.34 10.11
N HIS A 257 -4.59 32.05 10.11
CA HIS A 257 -4.12 31.09 9.10
C HIS A 257 -5.16 30.83 7.99
N GLY A 258 -6.41 31.27 8.15
CA GLY A 258 -7.48 30.94 7.21
C GLY A 258 -7.99 29.51 7.40
N PHE A 259 -8.06 28.71 6.33
CA PHE A 259 -8.66 27.38 6.37
C PHE A 259 -7.62 26.26 6.60
N TYR A 260 -7.96 25.35 7.52
CA TYR A 260 -7.40 24.04 7.90
C TYR A 260 -5.92 23.69 7.72
N SER A 261 -5.29 23.94 6.57
CA SER A 261 -3.95 23.44 6.26
C SER A 261 -2.82 24.37 6.64
N ALA A 262 -3.11 25.67 6.73
CA ALA A 262 -2.09 26.69 6.96
C ALA A 262 -1.57 26.71 8.40
N THR A 263 -2.23 26.02 9.33
CA THR A 263 -1.79 25.83 10.71
C THR A 263 -0.56 24.92 10.83
N PHE A 264 -0.27 24.10 9.81
CA PHE A 264 0.88 23.17 9.82
C PHE A 264 1.74 23.18 8.55
N ASN A 265 1.62 24.24 7.73
CA ASN A 265 2.57 24.69 6.70
C ASN A 265 2.89 23.79 5.48
N GLU A 266 2.72 22.46 5.53
CA GLU A 266 3.36 21.59 4.53
C GLU A 266 2.45 20.59 3.82
N ARG A 267 1.29 20.22 4.40
CA ARG A 267 0.54 19.04 3.94
C ARG A 267 -0.92 19.36 3.61
N GLU A 268 -1.49 18.50 2.78
CA GLU A 268 -2.92 18.53 2.49
C GLU A 268 -3.73 17.98 3.70
N PRO A 269 -4.91 18.55 3.99
CA PRO A 269 -5.52 18.48 5.32
C PRO A 269 -6.40 17.26 5.57
N LEU A 270 -6.89 16.54 4.55
CA LEU A 270 -7.96 15.55 4.76
C LEU A 270 -7.50 14.40 5.67
N HIS A 271 -6.29 13.86 5.44
CA HIS A 271 -5.76 12.79 6.27
C HIS A 271 -5.54 13.25 7.73
N VAL A 272 -5.05 14.48 7.91
CA VAL A 272 -4.86 15.10 9.24
C VAL A 272 -6.19 15.28 9.97
N ALA A 273 -7.22 15.78 9.27
CA ALA A 273 -8.56 15.96 9.81
C ALA A 273 -9.21 14.62 10.23
N LEU A 274 -9.02 13.57 9.42
CA LEU A 274 -9.51 12.22 9.74
C LEU A 274 -8.77 11.64 10.96
N LEU A 275 -7.47 11.90 11.10
CA LEU A 275 -6.70 11.51 12.28
C LEU A 275 -7.13 12.27 13.55
N ASP A 276 -7.41 13.58 13.47
CA ASP A 276 -7.99 14.33 14.60
C ASP A 276 -9.30 13.71 15.06
N GLY A 277 -10.22 13.44 14.12
CA GLY A 277 -11.47 12.73 14.41
C GLY A 277 -11.24 11.35 15.03
N TRP A 278 -10.23 10.62 14.56
CA TRP A 278 -9.84 9.32 15.09
C TRP A 278 -9.32 9.39 16.52
N PHE A 279 -8.54 10.41 16.87
CA PHE A 279 -8.02 10.59 18.23
C PHE A 279 -9.11 10.87 19.26
N ARG A 280 -10.24 11.45 18.87
CA ARG A 280 -11.40 11.58 19.76
C ARG A 280 -11.94 10.22 20.21
N VAL A 281 -11.68 9.17 19.45
CA VAL A 281 -12.12 7.79 19.73
C VAL A 281 -10.99 6.93 20.30
N TRP A 282 -9.73 7.13 19.95
CA TRP A 282 -8.65 6.23 20.39
C TRP A 282 -7.62 6.86 21.31
N GLY A 283 -7.75 8.16 21.58
CA GLY A 283 -6.73 8.94 22.27
C GLY A 283 -5.61 9.39 21.31
N GLN A 284 -4.86 10.40 21.73
CA GLN A 284 -3.78 10.99 20.94
C GLN A 284 -2.44 10.26 21.16
N SER A 285 -2.35 9.00 20.72
CA SER A 285 -1.14 8.17 20.87
C SER A 285 -0.56 7.74 19.53
N ALA A 286 0.73 7.41 19.50
CA ALA A 286 1.39 6.84 18.33
C ALA A 286 0.74 5.52 17.85
N PRO A 287 0.42 4.56 18.74
CA PRO A 287 -0.33 3.36 18.37
C PRO A 287 -1.69 3.66 17.71
N ALA A 288 -2.38 4.74 18.12
CA ALA A 288 -3.66 5.11 17.52
C ALA A 288 -3.52 5.53 16.04
N VAL A 289 -2.43 6.19 15.66
CA VAL A 289 -2.13 6.54 14.25
C VAL A 289 -1.93 5.29 13.40
N ILE A 290 -1.16 4.33 13.93
CA ILE A 290 -0.91 3.05 13.26
C ILE A 290 -2.20 2.24 13.13
N LEU A 291 -3.01 2.22 14.20
CA LEU A 291 -4.30 1.55 14.19
C LEU A 291 -5.23 2.12 13.12
N TYR A 292 -5.26 3.45 12.97
CA TYR A 292 -6.04 4.11 11.91
C TYR A 292 -5.67 3.56 10.52
N THR A 293 -4.37 3.45 10.23
CA THR A 293 -3.92 2.96 8.92
C THR A 293 -4.21 1.48 8.72
N ILE A 294 -4.09 0.65 9.76
CA ILE A 294 -4.51 -0.76 9.72
C ILE A 294 -5.99 -0.88 9.36
N TRP A 295 -6.87 -0.10 10.00
CA TRP A 295 -8.30 -0.08 9.69
C TRP A 295 -8.56 0.32 8.25
N THR A 296 -7.93 1.41 7.77
CA THR A 296 -8.07 1.83 6.37
C THR A 296 -7.54 0.78 5.39
N SER A 297 -6.47 0.05 5.73
CA SER A 297 -5.90 -1.04 4.94
C SER A 297 -6.87 -2.22 4.83
N THR A 298 -7.51 -2.59 5.94
CA THR A 298 -8.54 -3.65 5.96
C THR A 298 -9.76 -3.25 5.15
N CYS A 299 -10.22 -2.00 5.25
CA CYS A 299 -11.27 -1.47 4.38
C CYS A 299 -10.86 -1.49 2.91
N LEU A 300 -9.60 -1.18 2.60
CA LEU A 300 -9.06 -1.21 1.24
C LEU A 300 -9.08 -2.61 0.63
N ILE A 301 -8.76 -3.66 1.39
CA ILE A 301 -8.85 -5.05 0.93
C ILE A 301 -10.29 -5.36 0.48
N ALA A 302 -11.27 -5.05 1.32
CA ALA A 302 -12.68 -5.30 1.03
C ALA A 302 -13.18 -4.45 -0.15
N ALA A 303 -12.87 -3.15 -0.16
CA ALA A 303 -13.26 -2.23 -1.21
C ALA A 303 -12.66 -2.63 -2.56
N SER A 304 -11.40 -3.04 -2.61
CA SER A 304 -10.75 -3.53 -3.82
C SER A 304 -11.43 -4.80 -4.33
N GLY A 305 -11.65 -5.79 -3.46
CA GLY A 305 -12.33 -7.02 -3.85
C GLY A 305 -13.73 -6.77 -4.41
N PHE A 306 -14.53 -5.94 -3.74
CA PHE A 306 -15.86 -5.58 -4.21
C PHE A 306 -15.81 -4.79 -5.52
N PHE A 307 -14.92 -3.80 -5.63
CA PHE A 307 -14.76 -3.00 -6.83
C PHE A 307 -14.47 -3.86 -8.06
N PHE A 308 -13.51 -4.80 -7.98
CA PHE A 308 -13.16 -5.65 -9.12
C PHE A 308 -14.17 -6.76 -9.40
N TRP A 309 -14.89 -7.23 -8.39
CA TRP A 309 -16.03 -8.09 -8.63
C TRP A 309 -17.10 -7.34 -9.44
N VAL A 310 -17.51 -6.16 -9.01
CA VAL A 310 -18.51 -5.36 -9.74
C VAL A 310 -18.01 -5.02 -11.15
N LEU A 311 -16.75 -4.59 -11.27
CA LEU A 311 -16.13 -4.22 -12.53
C LEU A 311 -16.12 -5.37 -13.55
N THR A 312 -15.75 -6.57 -13.11
CA THR A 312 -15.64 -7.75 -14.01
C THR A 312 -16.92 -8.56 -14.10
N SER A 313 -17.88 -8.32 -13.21
CA SER A 313 -19.05 -9.17 -12.96
C SER A 313 -18.70 -10.62 -12.59
N GLN A 314 -17.47 -10.90 -12.14
CA GLN A 314 -17.07 -12.23 -11.66
C GLN A 314 -16.43 -12.14 -10.27
N TRP A 315 -17.04 -12.84 -9.32
CA TRP A 315 -16.65 -12.81 -7.91
C TRP A 315 -15.21 -13.31 -7.69
N ALA A 316 -14.73 -14.24 -8.53
CA ALA A 316 -13.39 -14.81 -8.42
C ALA A 316 -12.29 -13.75 -8.56
N TRP A 317 -12.45 -12.76 -9.45
CA TRP A 317 -11.50 -11.65 -9.59
C TRP A 317 -11.43 -10.79 -8.32
N GLY A 318 -12.59 -10.50 -7.73
CA GLY A 318 -12.67 -9.76 -6.48
C GLY A 318 -11.99 -10.49 -5.33
N VAL A 319 -12.25 -11.80 -5.19
CA VAL A 319 -11.63 -12.64 -4.17
C VAL A 319 -10.11 -12.72 -4.37
N LEU A 320 -9.63 -12.99 -5.58
CA LEU A 320 -8.19 -13.06 -5.86
C LEU A 320 -7.48 -11.75 -5.51
N ILE A 321 -8.04 -10.60 -5.92
CA ILE A 321 -7.46 -9.29 -5.62
C ILE A 321 -7.44 -9.02 -4.11
N ALA A 322 -8.53 -9.32 -3.40
CA ALA A 322 -8.60 -9.15 -1.96
C ALA A 322 -7.53 -10.01 -1.25
N TRP A 323 -7.38 -11.28 -1.62
CA TRP A 323 -6.37 -12.17 -1.03
C TRP A 323 -4.94 -11.71 -1.33
N THR A 324 -4.65 -11.31 -2.55
CA THR A 324 -3.32 -10.83 -2.91
C THR A 324 -2.96 -9.52 -2.17
N LEU A 325 -3.91 -8.62 -1.91
CA LEU A 325 -3.71 -7.43 -1.07
C LEU A 325 -3.58 -7.78 0.42
N ALA A 326 -4.38 -8.73 0.91
CA ALA A 326 -4.36 -9.17 2.30
C ALA A 326 -3.00 -9.76 2.69
N LEU A 327 -2.43 -10.57 1.80
CA LEU A 327 -1.17 -11.31 1.99
C LEU A 327 0.07 -10.58 1.44
N SER A 328 -0.08 -9.41 0.81
CA SER A 328 1.07 -8.67 0.26
C SER A 328 1.94 -8.13 1.41
N PRO A 329 3.21 -8.56 1.54
CA PRO A 329 4.10 -8.07 2.60
C PRO A 329 4.31 -6.55 2.53
N ALA A 330 4.35 -5.99 1.32
CA ALA A 330 4.47 -4.55 1.13
C ALA A 330 3.28 -3.79 1.72
N TRP A 331 2.05 -4.24 1.47
CA TRP A 331 0.86 -3.62 2.07
C TRP A 331 0.73 -3.85 3.57
N VAL A 332 1.15 -5.00 4.07
CA VAL A 332 1.18 -5.26 5.51
C VAL A 332 2.14 -4.29 6.21
N HIS A 333 3.32 -4.06 5.63
CA HIS A 333 4.28 -3.10 6.18
C HIS A 333 3.80 -1.66 6.07
N GLU A 334 3.27 -1.22 4.92
CA GLU A 334 2.75 0.15 4.81
C GLU A 334 1.60 0.43 5.79
N ALA A 335 0.72 -0.55 5.99
CA ALA A 335 -0.44 -0.41 6.88
C ALA A 335 -0.04 -0.10 8.33
N VAL A 336 1.18 -0.45 8.75
CA VAL A 336 1.65 -0.21 10.11
C VAL A 336 2.55 1.02 10.25
N ARG A 337 2.79 1.78 9.17
CA ARG A 337 3.65 2.98 9.17
C ARG A 337 2.94 4.26 9.59
N GLY A 338 1.60 4.29 9.61
CA GLY A 338 0.83 5.50 9.95
C GLY A 338 0.77 6.55 8.83
N LEU A 339 0.83 6.12 7.56
CA LEU A 339 0.83 6.97 6.38
C LEU A 339 -0.56 7.11 5.71
N ARG A 340 -0.69 8.02 4.74
CA ARG A 340 -1.96 8.35 4.08
C ARG A 340 -2.35 7.48 2.88
N LEU A 341 -1.58 6.43 2.56
CA LEU A 341 -1.64 5.74 1.27
C LEU A 341 -2.92 4.93 1.07
N GLU A 342 -3.36 4.21 2.08
CA GLU A 342 -4.58 3.42 2.09
C GLU A 342 -5.80 4.30 1.83
N GLY A 343 -5.87 5.44 2.53
CA GLY A 343 -6.92 6.44 2.35
C GLY A 343 -6.95 7.00 0.93
N LEU A 344 -5.78 7.34 0.36
CA LEU A 344 -5.67 7.79 -1.02
C LEU A 344 -6.16 6.73 -2.02
N THR A 345 -5.81 5.47 -1.78
CA THR A 345 -6.21 4.33 -2.63
C THR A 345 -7.72 4.09 -2.57
N LEU A 346 -8.31 4.15 -1.38
CA LEU A 346 -9.76 4.06 -1.17
C LEU A 346 -10.51 5.18 -1.89
N LEU A 347 -10.00 6.42 -1.82
CA LEU A 347 -10.56 7.55 -2.53
C LEU A 347 -10.45 7.37 -4.05
N LEU A 348 -9.34 6.85 -4.56
CA LEU A 348 -9.21 6.52 -5.98
C LEU A 348 -10.27 5.50 -6.43
N LEU A 349 -10.45 4.39 -5.69
CA LEU A 349 -11.48 3.39 -6.02
C LEU A 349 -12.89 3.98 -5.93
N THR A 350 -13.13 4.90 -5.00
CA THR A 350 -14.41 5.62 -4.87
C THR A 350 -14.66 6.52 -6.08
N VAL A 351 -13.66 7.32 -6.48
CA VAL A 351 -13.71 8.16 -7.69
C VAL A 351 -14.00 7.29 -8.92
N LEU A 352 -13.28 6.19 -9.08
CA LEU A 352 -13.48 5.27 -10.21
C LEU A 352 -14.87 4.63 -10.18
N GLY A 353 -15.36 4.20 -9.02
CA GLY A 353 -16.68 3.58 -8.90
C GLY A 353 -17.80 4.55 -9.27
N ILE A 354 -17.72 5.80 -8.79
CA ILE A 354 -18.67 6.85 -9.15
C ILE A 354 -18.56 7.16 -10.63
N TRP A 355 -17.35 7.36 -11.15
CA TRP A 355 -17.11 7.67 -12.56
C TRP A 355 -17.59 6.56 -13.51
N LEU A 356 -17.47 5.30 -13.14
CA LEU A 356 -17.89 4.18 -14.00
C LEU A 356 -19.39 3.93 -13.96
N TRP A 357 -20.04 4.08 -12.81
CA TRP A 357 -21.40 3.54 -12.60
C TRP A 357 -22.45 4.56 -12.17
N ALA A 358 -22.08 5.64 -11.47
CA ALA A 358 -23.06 6.58 -10.94
C ALA A 358 -23.63 7.48 -12.04
N ARG A 359 -24.92 7.80 -11.96
CA ARG A 359 -25.63 8.58 -12.99
C ARG A 359 -26.39 9.75 -12.38
N GLY A 360 -26.63 10.78 -13.20
CA GLY A 360 -27.43 11.95 -12.81
C GLY A 360 -26.62 13.11 -12.22
N PRO A 361 -27.30 14.19 -11.79
CA PRO A 361 -26.64 15.37 -11.22
C PRO A 361 -25.98 15.09 -9.87
N LEU A 362 -26.63 14.31 -9.00
CA LEU A 362 -26.09 13.93 -7.69
C LEU A 362 -24.78 13.14 -7.81
N ALA A 363 -24.64 12.29 -8.84
CA ALA A 363 -23.37 11.61 -9.15
C ALA A 363 -22.23 12.59 -9.46
N SER A 364 -22.54 13.74 -10.07
CA SER A 364 -21.53 14.78 -10.37
C SER A 364 -21.03 15.44 -9.08
N VAL A 365 -21.94 15.65 -8.13
CA VAL A 365 -21.60 16.16 -6.79
C VAL A 365 -20.71 15.17 -6.06
N TRP A 366 -21.12 13.89 -5.97
CA TRP A 366 -20.29 12.86 -5.32
C TRP A 366 -18.93 12.68 -5.98
N LEU A 367 -18.88 12.73 -7.32
CA LEU A 367 -17.62 12.66 -8.06
C LEU A 367 -16.73 13.85 -7.71
N GLY A 368 -17.28 15.06 -7.72
CA GLY A 368 -16.55 16.28 -7.33
C GLY A 368 -16.05 16.24 -5.89
N LEU A 369 -16.88 15.82 -4.94
CA LEU A 369 -16.51 15.66 -3.53
C LEU A 369 -15.39 14.62 -3.36
N SER A 370 -15.45 13.51 -4.10
CA SER A 370 -14.45 12.44 -4.02
C SER A 370 -13.12 12.87 -4.63
N ILE A 371 -13.13 13.57 -5.78
CA ILE A 371 -11.92 14.11 -6.41
C ILE A 371 -11.32 15.22 -5.52
N GLY A 372 -12.15 16.12 -4.98
CA GLY A 372 -11.72 17.17 -4.06
C GLY A 372 -11.11 16.59 -2.77
N GLY A 373 -11.74 15.57 -2.18
CA GLY A 373 -11.19 14.84 -1.05
C GLY A 373 -9.87 14.13 -1.36
N MET A 374 -9.75 13.55 -2.55
CA MET A 374 -8.49 12.97 -3.02
C MET A 374 -7.40 14.04 -3.16
N GLY A 375 -7.72 15.22 -3.71
CA GLY A 375 -6.82 16.37 -3.79
C GLY A 375 -6.40 16.91 -2.42
N LEU A 376 -7.33 16.95 -1.46
CA LEU A 376 -7.06 17.33 -0.06
C LEU A 376 -6.33 16.22 0.73
N THR A 377 -6.21 15.01 0.20
CA THR A 377 -5.35 13.96 0.76
C THR A 377 -3.96 14.06 0.16
N GLN A 378 -3.88 14.28 -1.15
CA GLN A 378 -2.64 14.45 -1.91
C GLN A 378 -2.94 15.22 -3.19
N SER A 379 -2.42 16.44 -3.29
CA SER A 379 -2.70 17.41 -4.36
C SER A 379 -2.28 16.91 -5.74
N THR A 380 -1.23 16.08 -5.82
CA THR A 380 -0.79 15.45 -7.08
C THR A 380 -1.85 14.55 -7.70
N SER A 381 -2.89 14.16 -6.97
CA SER A 381 -4.02 13.40 -7.54
C SER A 381 -4.76 14.12 -8.65
N PHE A 382 -4.84 15.46 -8.59
CA PHE A 382 -5.44 16.24 -9.68
C PHE A 382 -4.72 16.06 -11.01
N SER A 383 -3.40 15.84 -11.00
CA SER A 383 -2.59 15.73 -12.22
C SER A 383 -2.85 14.44 -13.00
N PHE A 384 -3.50 13.44 -12.41
CA PHE A 384 -3.81 12.19 -13.11
C PHE A 384 -5.31 11.86 -13.16
N VAL A 385 -6.10 12.24 -12.15
CA VAL A 385 -7.55 11.96 -12.13
C VAL A 385 -8.31 12.85 -13.11
N LEU A 386 -8.08 14.17 -13.08
CA LEU A 386 -8.81 15.10 -13.95
C LEU A 386 -8.45 14.88 -15.43
N PRO A 387 -7.17 14.73 -15.82
CA PRO A 387 -6.82 14.39 -17.21
C PRO A 387 -7.42 13.07 -17.70
N LEU A 388 -7.50 12.05 -16.85
CA LEU A 388 -8.15 10.79 -17.23
C LEU A 388 -9.64 11.00 -17.53
N ILE A 389 -10.38 11.64 -16.62
CA ILE A 389 -11.83 11.82 -16.74
C ILE A 389 -12.18 12.70 -17.96
N TRP A 390 -11.48 13.83 -18.11
CA TRP A 390 -11.70 14.73 -19.25
C TRP A 390 -11.19 14.12 -20.56
N GLY A 391 -10.04 13.46 -20.55
CA GLY A 391 -9.49 12.76 -21.71
C GLY A 391 -10.41 11.65 -22.22
N ALA A 392 -11.01 10.87 -21.31
CA ALA A 392 -12.02 9.88 -21.64
C ALA A 392 -13.27 10.50 -22.29
N TRP A 393 -13.73 11.63 -21.79
CA TRP A 393 -14.86 12.35 -22.37
C TRP A 393 -14.54 12.88 -23.77
N VAL A 394 -13.38 13.52 -23.96
CA VAL A 394 -12.91 14.01 -25.27
C VAL A 394 -12.78 12.84 -26.25
N LEU A 395 -12.19 11.72 -25.82
CA LEU A 395 -12.08 10.51 -26.62
C LEU A 395 -13.45 10.00 -27.06
N ASN A 396 -14.44 9.99 -26.16
CA ASN A 396 -15.80 9.57 -26.48
C ASN A 396 -16.51 10.51 -27.46
N VAL A 397 -16.33 11.82 -27.33
CA VAL A 397 -16.84 12.81 -28.31
C VAL A 397 -16.21 12.56 -29.68
N TRP A 398 -14.89 12.40 -29.75
CA TRP A 398 -14.17 12.12 -30.99
C TRP A 398 -14.64 10.80 -31.63
N ARG A 399 -14.74 9.72 -30.86
CA ARG A 399 -15.21 8.40 -31.34
C ARG A 399 -16.64 8.49 -31.87
N THR A 400 -17.54 9.14 -31.15
CA THR A 400 -18.94 9.31 -31.57
C THR A 400 -19.05 10.10 -32.87
N ARG A 401 -18.28 11.18 -33.04
CA ARG A 401 -18.23 11.96 -34.29
C ARG A 401 -17.69 11.16 -35.48
N ARG A 402 -16.85 10.15 -35.23
CA ARG A 402 -16.29 9.24 -36.23
C ARG A 402 -17.17 8.01 -36.49
N GLY A 403 -18.36 7.92 -35.88
CA GLY A 403 -19.21 6.73 -35.97
C GLY A 403 -18.61 5.49 -35.27
N LEU A 404 -17.59 5.68 -34.43
CA LEU A 404 -16.96 4.59 -33.68
C LEU A 404 -17.73 4.36 -32.37
N ARG A 405 -17.80 3.10 -31.93
CA ARG A 405 -18.38 2.73 -30.63
C ARG A 405 -17.65 3.48 -29.50
N PRO A 406 -18.35 4.21 -28.61
CA PRO A 406 -17.72 4.89 -27.49
C PRO A 406 -17.13 3.88 -26.49
N VAL A 407 -16.12 4.32 -25.75
CA VAL A 407 -15.50 3.58 -24.65
C VAL A 407 -16.21 3.90 -23.33
N GLN A 408 -16.17 2.99 -22.36
CA GLN A 408 -16.76 3.26 -21.04
C GLN A 408 -15.84 4.16 -20.21
N PRO A 409 -16.40 5.08 -19.40
CA PRO A 409 -17.82 5.43 -19.29
C PRO A 409 -18.26 6.46 -20.36
N SER A 410 -19.34 6.19 -21.09
CA SER A 410 -19.86 7.08 -22.15
C SER A 410 -21.02 7.99 -21.71
N HIS A 411 -21.51 7.83 -20.48
CA HIS A 411 -22.73 8.47 -20.00
C HIS A 411 -22.53 9.89 -19.42
N TRP A 412 -21.29 10.33 -19.27
CA TRP A 412 -20.96 11.66 -18.75
C TRP A 412 -21.16 12.75 -19.79
N LYS A 413 -21.86 13.82 -19.40
CA LYS A 413 -22.03 15.03 -20.20
C LYS A 413 -21.08 16.11 -19.69
N TRP A 414 -20.64 17.00 -20.57
CA TRP A 414 -19.70 18.07 -20.20
C TRP A 414 -20.17 18.95 -19.02
N PRO A 415 -21.45 19.33 -18.86
CA PRO A 415 -21.86 20.19 -17.73
C PRO A 415 -21.72 19.47 -16.39
N ARG A 416 -21.88 18.14 -16.39
CA ARG A 416 -21.73 17.30 -15.19
C ARG A 416 -20.28 17.17 -14.78
N LEU A 417 -19.38 16.98 -15.75
CA LEU A 417 -17.94 16.96 -15.49
C LEU A 417 -17.44 18.33 -15.04
N ALA A 418 -17.92 19.41 -15.67
CA ALA A 418 -17.61 20.78 -15.25
C ALA A 418 -18.07 21.05 -13.81
N LEU A 419 -19.29 20.64 -13.43
CA LEU A 419 -19.78 20.73 -12.05
C LEU A 419 -18.89 19.94 -11.08
N ALA A 420 -18.56 18.68 -11.42
CA ALA A 420 -17.68 17.86 -10.59
C ALA A 420 -16.30 18.50 -10.41
N THR A 421 -15.69 19.01 -11.48
CA THR A 421 -14.41 19.74 -11.43
C THR A 421 -14.53 21.02 -10.61
N ALA A 422 -15.60 21.80 -10.77
CA ALA A 422 -15.83 23.02 -10.00
C ALA A 422 -15.94 22.74 -8.49
N ILE A 423 -16.66 21.68 -8.09
CA ILE A 423 -16.74 21.25 -6.69
C ILE A 423 -15.36 20.79 -6.18
N ALA A 424 -14.65 19.96 -6.96
CA ALA A 424 -13.34 19.45 -6.58
C ALA A 424 -12.31 20.57 -6.36
N ILE A 425 -12.25 21.53 -7.30
CA ILE A 425 -11.41 22.73 -7.18
C ILE A 425 -11.90 23.60 -6.02
N GLY A 426 -13.21 23.80 -5.89
CA GLY A 426 -13.82 24.58 -4.80
C GLY A 426 -13.48 24.07 -3.41
N MET A 427 -13.37 22.75 -3.22
CA MET A 427 -12.89 22.15 -1.97
C MET A 427 -11.40 22.36 -1.73
N PHE A 428 -10.61 22.49 -2.79
CA PHE A 428 -9.16 22.67 -2.70
C PHE A 428 -8.74 24.15 -2.60
N LEU A 429 -9.55 25.08 -3.10
CA LEU A 429 -9.27 26.51 -3.03
C LEU A 429 -9.00 27.05 -1.61
N PRO A 430 -9.72 26.64 -0.55
CA PRO A 430 -9.43 27.12 0.80
C PRO A 430 -8.05 26.68 1.29
N HIS A 431 -7.56 25.49 0.88
CA HIS A 431 -6.19 25.05 1.15
C HIS A 431 -5.17 26.03 0.54
N LEU A 432 -5.33 26.33 -0.75
CA LEU A 432 -4.45 27.25 -1.49
C LEU A 432 -4.49 28.67 -0.92
N TYR A 433 -5.69 29.14 -0.56
CA TYR A 433 -5.87 30.44 0.06
C TYR A 433 -5.17 30.53 1.42
N GLY A 434 -5.29 29.50 2.27
CA GLY A 434 -4.57 29.45 3.54
C GLY A 434 -3.05 29.51 3.35
N MET A 435 -2.51 28.75 2.39
CA MET A 435 -1.08 28.79 2.06
C MET A 435 -0.65 30.17 1.56
N TYR A 436 -1.43 30.79 0.68
CA TYR A 436 -1.17 32.14 0.21
C TYR A 436 -1.21 33.18 1.33
N LYS A 437 -2.17 33.07 2.26
CA LYS A 437 -2.32 34.01 3.35
C LYS A 437 -1.12 33.99 4.31
N VAL A 438 -0.60 32.81 4.61
CA VAL A 438 0.53 32.65 5.55
C VAL A 438 1.88 32.89 4.87
N HIS A 439 2.06 32.39 3.64
CA HIS A 439 3.36 32.34 2.98
C HIS A 439 3.49 33.28 1.77
N GLY A 440 2.43 33.98 1.38
CA GLY A 440 2.38 34.79 0.16
C GLY A 440 2.36 33.97 -1.13
N ASP A 441 2.33 32.63 -1.06
CA ASP A 441 2.38 31.74 -2.21
C ASP A 441 1.51 30.48 -2.01
N PRO A 442 0.52 30.21 -2.88
CA PRO A 442 -0.31 29.00 -2.78
C PRO A 442 0.46 27.70 -3.06
N SER A 443 1.62 27.78 -3.69
CA SER A 443 2.48 26.63 -4.02
C SER A 443 3.57 26.36 -2.98
N TRP A 444 3.54 27.07 -1.85
CA TRP A 444 4.52 26.95 -0.76
C TRP A 444 4.89 25.50 -0.37
N PRO A 445 3.92 24.56 -0.21
CA PRO A 445 4.26 23.17 0.13
C PRO A 445 5.21 22.47 -0.85
N SER A 446 5.25 22.91 -2.11
CA SER A 446 6.10 22.30 -3.13
C SER A 446 7.58 22.68 -3.02
N TYR A 447 7.90 23.80 -2.35
CA TYR A 447 9.26 24.34 -2.30
C TYR A 447 10.22 23.48 -1.48
N GLY A 448 9.77 23.01 -0.31
CA GLY A 448 10.56 22.10 0.51
C GLY A 448 10.90 20.81 -0.23
N TYR A 449 9.91 20.16 -0.86
CA TYR A 449 10.14 18.91 -1.59
C TYR A 449 11.04 19.08 -2.81
N ALA A 450 10.83 20.15 -3.60
CA ALA A 450 11.68 20.42 -4.76
C ALA A 450 13.12 20.70 -4.33
N ARG A 451 13.32 21.45 -3.25
CA ARG A 451 14.64 21.74 -2.70
C ARG A 451 15.33 20.48 -2.18
N TRP A 452 14.62 19.67 -1.41
CA TRP A 452 15.13 18.38 -0.94
C TRP A 452 15.53 17.46 -2.10
N ASN A 453 14.67 17.33 -3.12
CA ASN A 453 14.99 16.55 -4.32
C ASN A 453 16.26 17.05 -5.01
N ALA A 454 16.39 18.36 -5.22
CA ALA A 454 17.57 18.95 -5.86
C ALA A 454 18.85 18.67 -5.05
N ASN A 455 18.81 18.89 -3.74
CA ASN A 455 19.95 18.69 -2.85
C ASN A 455 20.38 17.22 -2.79
N MET A 456 19.43 16.29 -2.73
CA MET A 456 19.70 14.86 -2.69
C MET A 456 20.19 14.29 -4.03
N GLU A 457 19.75 14.86 -5.16
CA GLU A 457 20.11 14.40 -6.50
C GLU A 457 21.46 14.92 -6.98
N PHE A 458 21.83 16.15 -6.56
CA PHE A 458 23.05 16.83 -7.00
C PHE A 458 24.00 17.15 -5.82
N PRO A 459 24.51 16.13 -5.10
CA PRO A 459 25.44 16.36 -3.99
C PRO A 459 26.77 17.00 -4.44
N ASP A 460 27.15 16.83 -5.70
CA ASP A 460 28.33 17.45 -6.31
C ASP A 460 28.21 18.98 -6.49
N ARG A 461 27.00 19.52 -6.38
CA ARG A 461 26.72 20.97 -6.50
C ARG A 461 26.66 21.69 -5.17
N MET A 462 26.86 21.02 -4.04
CA MET A 462 26.88 21.66 -2.73
C MET A 462 27.92 22.79 -2.67
N GLY A 463 27.53 23.94 -2.13
CA GLY A 463 28.35 25.17 -2.07
C GLY A 463 28.39 26.00 -3.36
N THR A 464 27.72 25.57 -4.44
CA THR A 464 27.56 26.37 -5.67
C THR A 464 26.32 27.27 -5.61
N GLU A 465 26.22 28.25 -6.53
CA GLU A 465 25.06 29.14 -6.58
C GLU A 465 23.74 28.35 -6.69
N GLY A 466 22.82 28.64 -5.77
CA GLY A 466 21.51 28.01 -5.68
C GLY A 466 21.46 26.68 -4.92
N PHE A 467 22.58 26.19 -4.39
CA PHE A 467 22.68 24.99 -3.54
C PHE A 467 23.23 25.35 -2.15
N PRO A 468 22.83 24.65 -1.07
CA PRO A 468 23.38 24.89 0.26
C PRO A 468 24.84 24.47 0.33
N SER A 469 25.59 25.00 1.29
CA SER A 469 26.88 24.46 1.69
C SER A 469 26.73 23.06 2.32
N ALA A 470 27.82 22.29 2.38
CA ALA A 470 27.80 20.96 3.00
C ALA A 470 27.34 21.03 4.47
N GLN A 471 27.80 22.03 5.23
CA GLN A 471 27.40 22.23 6.62
C GLN A 471 25.90 22.56 6.75
N GLU A 472 25.35 23.40 5.86
CA GLU A 472 23.91 23.68 5.86
C GLU A 472 23.08 22.45 5.50
N PHE A 473 23.56 21.62 4.58
CA PHE A 473 22.90 20.37 4.21
C PHE A 473 22.90 19.34 5.35
N GLU A 474 24.01 19.21 6.08
CA GLU A 474 24.11 18.36 7.28
C GLU A 474 23.12 18.78 8.38
N ILE A 475 22.90 20.10 8.53
CA ILE A 475 21.89 20.63 9.46
C ILE A 475 20.47 20.38 8.92
N SER A 476 20.25 20.62 7.63
CA SER A 476 18.94 20.44 7.00
C SER A 476 19.09 20.12 5.51
N PRO A 477 18.61 18.95 5.04
CA PRO A 477 18.62 18.63 3.62
C PRO A 477 17.64 19.49 2.80
N TYR A 478 16.82 20.31 3.47
CA TYR A 478 15.90 21.28 2.87
C TYR A 478 16.52 22.68 2.73
N ALA A 479 17.78 22.88 3.15
CA ALA A 479 18.44 24.19 3.10
C ALA A 479 18.65 24.70 1.67
N GLY A 480 18.75 26.03 1.53
CA GLY A 480 18.92 26.73 0.26
C GLY A 480 17.72 27.59 -0.14
N PRO A 481 17.83 28.38 -1.23
CA PRO A 481 16.75 29.26 -1.65
C PRO A 481 15.50 28.48 -2.08
N PRO A 482 14.28 29.04 -1.99
CA PRO A 482 13.06 28.36 -2.44
C PRO A 482 13.18 27.92 -3.90
N LEU A 483 12.77 26.68 -4.21
CA LEU A 483 12.84 26.11 -5.55
C LEU A 483 11.47 25.62 -5.96
N LYS A 484 10.91 26.11 -7.07
CA LYS A 484 9.64 25.58 -7.59
C LYS A 484 9.84 24.17 -8.13
N TYR A 485 8.83 23.32 -8.04
CA TYR A 485 8.92 21.98 -8.62
C TYR A 485 9.12 22.01 -10.15
N SER A 486 8.54 23.00 -10.84
CA SER A 486 8.80 23.23 -12.28
C SER A 486 10.25 23.61 -12.55
N ASP A 487 10.87 24.37 -11.66
CA ASP A 487 12.26 24.79 -11.78
C ASP A 487 13.20 23.61 -11.54
N TYR A 488 12.92 22.80 -10.52
CA TYR A 488 13.60 21.52 -10.31
C TYR A 488 13.54 20.64 -11.57
N LEU A 489 12.34 20.43 -12.16
CA LEU A 489 12.22 19.58 -13.33
C LEU A 489 12.88 20.17 -14.58
N PHE A 490 12.62 21.43 -14.93
CA PHE A 490 12.98 21.96 -16.24
C PHE A 490 14.22 22.86 -16.27
N LYS A 491 14.72 23.36 -15.12
CA LYS A 491 15.98 24.12 -15.06
C LYS A 491 17.17 23.25 -14.66
N LEU A 492 16.94 22.16 -13.92
CA LEU A 492 18.02 21.23 -13.52
C LEU A 492 18.11 20.00 -14.43
N HIS A 493 17.13 19.77 -15.30
CA HIS A 493 17.13 18.65 -16.23
C HIS A 493 16.73 19.07 -17.64
N THR A 494 17.21 18.31 -18.61
CA THR A 494 16.77 18.39 -20.00
C THR A 494 15.50 17.56 -20.21
N VAL A 495 14.65 17.95 -21.17
CA VAL A 495 13.44 17.17 -21.52
C VAL A 495 13.75 15.71 -21.88
N PRO A 496 14.80 15.38 -22.65
CA PRO A 496 15.18 13.99 -22.91
C PRO A 496 15.52 13.20 -21.63
N GLN A 497 16.22 13.81 -20.66
CA GLN A 497 16.52 13.17 -19.37
C GLN A 497 15.24 12.87 -18.60
N LEU A 498 14.30 13.83 -18.55
CA LEU A 498 13.01 13.63 -17.88
C LEU A 498 12.23 12.47 -18.52
N ILE A 499 12.15 12.40 -19.85
CA ILE A 499 11.46 11.32 -20.57
C ILE A 499 12.13 9.97 -20.30
N TYR A 500 13.46 9.90 -20.39
CA TYR A 500 14.21 8.68 -20.11
C TYR A 500 14.00 8.21 -18.66
N GLY A 501 14.16 9.12 -17.69
CA GLY A 501 13.94 8.83 -16.27
C GLY A 501 12.50 8.38 -16.01
N GLN A 502 11.52 9.00 -16.66
CA GLN A 502 10.11 8.60 -16.57
C GLN A 502 9.89 7.15 -17.03
N ILE A 503 10.40 6.78 -18.21
CA ILE A 503 10.27 5.42 -18.75
C ILE A 503 10.99 4.41 -17.86
N LYS A 504 12.24 4.72 -17.47
CA LYS A 504 13.03 3.89 -16.56
C LYS A 504 12.28 3.66 -15.24
N GLY A 505 11.77 4.73 -14.63
CA GLY A 505 11.01 4.66 -13.39
C GLY A 505 9.73 3.84 -13.50
N TRP A 506 9.02 3.91 -14.62
CA TRP A 506 7.84 3.06 -14.86
C TRP A 506 8.19 1.58 -14.93
N ILE A 507 9.26 1.24 -15.65
CA ILE A 507 9.72 -0.14 -15.76
C ILE A 507 10.15 -0.66 -14.39
N GLU A 508 11.00 0.08 -13.68
CA GLU A 508 11.50 -0.31 -12.36
C GLU A 508 10.37 -0.41 -11.32
N SER A 509 9.38 0.49 -11.35
CA SER A 509 8.28 0.49 -10.36
C SER A 509 7.30 -0.65 -10.65
N THR A 510 7.06 -0.95 -11.92
CA THR A 510 6.25 -2.12 -12.34
C THR A 510 6.95 -3.43 -11.97
N LEU A 511 8.27 -3.51 -12.16
CA LEU A 511 9.12 -4.62 -11.71
C LEU A 511 9.01 -4.80 -10.20
N TYR A 512 9.22 -3.73 -9.43
CA TYR A 512 9.13 -3.75 -7.98
C TYR A 512 7.75 -4.19 -7.49
N MET A 513 6.67 -3.67 -8.08
CA MET A 513 5.31 -4.02 -7.69
C MET A 513 4.98 -5.47 -8.04
N SER A 514 5.42 -5.96 -9.20
CA SER A 514 5.29 -7.38 -9.57
C SER A 514 6.06 -8.28 -8.61
N ALA A 515 7.25 -7.83 -8.20
CA ALA A 515 8.13 -8.53 -7.28
C ALA A 515 7.65 -8.53 -5.82
N SER A 516 6.89 -7.51 -5.42
CA SER A 516 6.42 -7.32 -4.04
C SER A 516 5.54 -8.46 -3.50
N HIS A 517 5.04 -9.34 -4.39
CA HIS A 517 4.26 -10.52 -4.04
C HIS A 517 5.10 -11.78 -3.81
N THR A 518 6.40 -11.74 -4.13
CA THR A 518 7.30 -12.88 -4.00
C THR A 518 8.19 -12.68 -2.78
N PRO A 519 8.08 -13.52 -1.74
CA PRO A 519 8.99 -13.48 -0.59
C PRO A 519 10.46 -13.49 -1.04
N GLY A 520 11.32 -12.74 -0.34
CA GLY A 520 12.75 -12.63 -0.64
C GLY A 520 13.14 -11.77 -1.86
N LEU A 521 12.21 -11.51 -2.80
CA LEU A 521 12.54 -10.77 -4.02
C LEU A 521 12.77 -9.28 -3.80
N LYS A 522 12.12 -8.72 -2.77
CA LYS A 522 12.41 -7.36 -2.28
C LYS A 522 13.88 -7.23 -1.86
N ASN A 523 14.44 -8.27 -1.24
CA ASN A 523 15.83 -8.32 -0.82
C ASN A 523 16.76 -8.30 -2.04
N LEU A 524 16.38 -8.93 -3.15
CA LEU A 524 17.16 -8.87 -4.40
C LEU A 524 17.18 -7.46 -5.01
N ILE A 525 16.08 -6.70 -4.91
CA ILE A 525 16.05 -5.31 -5.38
C ILE A 525 16.93 -4.43 -4.49
N PHE A 526 16.86 -4.60 -3.17
CA PHE A 526 17.75 -3.87 -2.27
C PHE A 526 19.21 -4.27 -2.46
N LEU A 527 19.50 -5.56 -2.65
CA LEU A 527 20.83 -6.05 -2.97
C LEU A 527 21.34 -5.47 -4.30
N GLN A 528 20.49 -5.33 -5.31
CA GLN A 528 20.83 -4.65 -6.55
C GLN A 528 21.17 -3.17 -6.31
N GLN A 529 20.38 -2.49 -5.47
CA GLN A 529 20.58 -1.08 -5.13
C GLN A 529 21.84 -0.86 -4.29
N ALA A 530 22.17 -1.80 -3.41
CA ALA A 530 23.27 -1.75 -2.46
C ALA A 530 24.60 -2.25 -3.04
N SER A 531 24.60 -3.35 -3.76
CA SER A 531 25.79 -4.10 -4.20
C SER A 531 25.84 -4.33 -5.71
N GLY A 532 24.90 -3.72 -6.45
CA GLY A 532 24.86 -3.77 -7.92
C GLY A 532 24.30 -5.06 -8.50
N ILE A 533 24.17 -5.08 -9.83
CA ILE A 533 23.51 -6.18 -10.56
C ILE A 533 24.26 -7.51 -10.47
N ARG A 534 25.60 -7.47 -10.32
CA ARG A 534 26.43 -8.68 -10.19
C ARG A 534 26.10 -9.43 -8.90
N ALA A 535 25.99 -8.71 -7.77
CA ALA A 535 25.58 -9.30 -6.51
C ALA A 535 24.18 -9.88 -6.60
N MET A 536 23.21 -9.10 -7.08
CA MET A 536 21.84 -9.56 -7.32
C MET A 536 21.80 -10.84 -8.16
N SER A 537 22.52 -10.89 -9.28
CA SER A 537 22.49 -12.03 -10.22
C SER A 537 22.96 -13.36 -9.63
N ARG A 538 23.86 -13.32 -8.63
CA ARG A 538 24.38 -14.53 -7.97
C ARG A 538 23.41 -15.11 -6.93
N HIS A 539 22.56 -14.26 -6.36
CA HIS A 539 21.46 -14.66 -5.46
C HIS A 539 20.15 -14.91 -6.19
N LEU A 540 20.15 -14.70 -7.50
CA LEU A 540 18.96 -14.85 -8.30
C LEU A 540 18.76 -16.33 -8.60
N GLU A 541 18.05 -16.99 -7.70
CA GLU A 541 17.58 -18.35 -7.95
C GLU A 541 16.70 -18.38 -9.21
N MET A 542 16.75 -19.49 -9.93
CA MET A 542 15.96 -19.67 -11.16
C MET A 542 14.47 -19.50 -10.92
N VAL A 543 13.96 -19.90 -9.75
CA VAL A 543 12.53 -19.83 -9.41
C VAL A 543 12.05 -18.37 -9.30
N PRO A 544 12.62 -17.48 -8.46
CA PRO A 544 12.32 -16.05 -8.45
C PRO A 544 12.45 -15.38 -9.82
N LEU A 545 13.46 -15.72 -10.62
CA LEU A 545 13.62 -15.18 -11.97
C LEU A 545 12.43 -15.54 -12.87
N VAL A 546 12.05 -16.81 -12.88
CA VAL A 546 10.91 -17.31 -13.65
C VAL A 546 9.61 -16.64 -13.17
N ILE A 547 9.45 -16.46 -11.86
CA ILE A 547 8.28 -15.76 -11.29
C ILE A 547 8.25 -14.28 -11.72
N ILE A 548 9.37 -13.56 -11.68
CA ILE A 548 9.47 -12.18 -12.19
C ILE A 548 9.11 -12.15 -13.67
N ALA A 549 9.79 -12.96 -14.48
CA ALA A 549 9.62 -12.95 -15.93
C ALA A 549 8.17 -13.28 -16.32
N LEU A 550 7.57 -14.27 -15.67
CA LEU A 550 6.16 -14.61 -15.86
C LEU A 550 5.24 -13.49 -15.40
N SER A 551 5.52 -12.85 -14.26
CA SER A 551 4.71 -11.74 -13.75
C SER A 551 4.75 -10.54 -14.68
N LEU A 552 5.93 -10.20 -15.22
CA LEU A 552 6.08 -9.15 -16.24
C LEU A 552 5.36 -9.50 -17.54
N ALA A 553 5.50 -10.73 -18.02
CA ALA A 553 4.82 -11.19 -19.22
C ALA A 553 3.29 -11.12 -19.04
N CYS A 554 2.78 -11.61 -17.91
CA CYS A 554 1.39 -11.47 -17.52
C CYS A 554 0.97 -10.00 -17.44
N MET A 555 1.74 -9.14 -16.78
CA MET A 555 1.45 -7.71 -16.70
C MET A 555 1.35 -7.07 -18.09
N ALA A 556 2.34 -7.30 -18.97
CA ALA A 556 2.37 -6.76 -20.32
C ALA A 556 1.20 -7.26 -21.18
N VAL A 557 0.92 -8.57 -21.17
CA VAL A 557 -0.23 -9.16 -21.87
C VAL A 557 -1.54 -8.60 -21.33
N GLY A 558 -1.64 -8.47 -20.00
CA GLY A 558 -2.77 -7.87 -19.31
C GLY A 558 -3.02 -6.45 -19.76
N TRP A 559 -1.97 -5.61 -19.75
CA TRP A 559 -2.00 -4.23 -20.20
C TRP A 559 -2.49 -4.09 -21.63
N VAL A 560 -1.87 -4.82 -22.57
CA VAL A 560 -2.23 -4.77 -23.98
C VAL A 560 -3.65 -5.27 -24.21
N ASN A 561 -4.07 -6.33 -23.52
CA ASN A 561 -5.43 -6.87 -23.67
C ASN A 561 -6.48 -5.90 -23.11
N LEU A 562 -6.25 -5.34 -21.92
CA LEU A 562 -7.18 -4.38 -21.29
C LEU A 562 -7.26 -3.08 -22.08
N LEU A 563 -6.14 -2.57 -22.62
CA LEU A 563 -6.11 -1.37 -23.47
C LEU A 563 -7.00 -1.52 -24.71
N LYS A 564 -7.03 -2.73 -25.28
CA LYS A 564 -7.87 -3.06 -26.44
C LYS A 564 -9.36 -3.23 -26.09
N ARG A 565 -9.73 -3.39 -24.81
CA ARG A 565 -11.12 -3.56 -24.39
C ARG A 565 -11.77 -2.21 -24.09
N PRO A 566 -12.86 -1.83 -24.78
CA PRO A 566 -13.56 -0.57 -24.55
C PRO A 566 -14.06 -0.35 -23.12
N ASP A 567 -14.23 -1.43 -22.35
CA ASP A 567 -14.72 -1.36 -20.97
C ASP A 567 -13.59 -1.13 -19.94
N TYR A 568 -12.32 -1.41 -20.32
CA TYR A 568 -11.18 -1.43 -19.40
C TYR A 568 -9.94 -0.65 -19.88
N TRP A 569 -10.03 0.06 -21.01
CA TRP A 569 -8.92 0.81 -21.60
C TRP A 569 -8.27 1.80 -20.63
N TRP A 570 -9.06 2.33 -19.68
CA TRP A 570 -8.63 3.29 -18.69
C TRP A 570 -7.70 2.69 -17.64
N VAL A 571 -7.73 1.36 -17.42
CA VAL A 571 -6.91 0.69 -16.39
C VAL A 571 -5.42 0.89 -16.72
N PRO A 572 -4.91 0.51 -17.91
CA PRO A 572 -3.52 0.77 -18.27
C PRO A 572 -3.11 2.24 -18.23
N VAL A 573 -3.98 3.11 -18.76
CA VAL A 573 -3.72 4.55 -18.85
C VAL A 573 -3.59 5.16 -17.46
N LEU A 574 -4.49 4.80 -16.54
CA LEU A 574 -4.43 5.28 -15.17
C LEU A 574 -3.23 4.72 -14.40
N SER A 575 -2.84 3.47 -14.63
CA SER A 575 -1.60 2.94 -14.03
C SER A 575 -0.36 3.74 -14.44
N LEU A 576 -0.28 4.19 -15.70
CA LEU A 576 0.79 5.08 -16.18
C LEU A 576 0.67 6.50 -15.62
N LEU A 577 -0.52 7.10 -15.66
CA LEU A 577 -0.74 8.46 -15.19
C LEU A 577 -0.60 8.60 -13.68
N GLY A 578 -1.10 7.63 -12.90
CA GLY A 578 -1.01 7.64 -11.43
C GLY A 578 0.42 7.53 -10.93
N THR A 579 1.29 6.82 -11.66
CA THR A 579 2.74 6.79 -11.38
C THR A 579 3.50 7.97 -11.97
N TRP A 580 2.88 8.80 -12.82
CA TRP A 580 3.60 9.80 -13.61
C TRP A 580 4.45 10.72 -12.73
N HIS A 581 3.86 11.27 -11.67
CA HIS A 581 4.52 12.22 -10.78
C HIS A 581 5.69 11.63 -9.95
N ALA A 582 5.79 10.30 -9.86
CA ALA A 582 6.78 9.61 -9.03
C ALA A 582 7.81 8.82 -9.85
N ALA A 583 7.52 8.45 -11.09
CA ALA A 583 8.39 7.56 -11.85
C ALA A 583 9.77 8.20 -12.11
N TYR A 584 9.82 9.46 -12.52
CA TYR A 584 11.09 10.18 -12.64
C TYR A 584 11.91 10.14 -11.34
N LEU A 585 11.31 10.58 -10.22
CA LEU A 585 11.97 10.58 -8.91
C LEU A 585 12.46 9.20 -8.48
N TYR A 586 11.72 8.16 -8.86
CA TYR A 586 12.10 6.79 -8.54
C TYR A 586 13.34 6.34 -9.34
N SER A 587 13.44 6.77 -10.60
CA SER A 587 14.57 6.47 -11.48
C SER A 587 15.90 7.05 -10.99
N VAL A 588 15.82 8.11 -10.18
CA VAL A 588 16.93 8.79 -9.49
C VAL A 588 16.99 8.49 -7.98
N ARG A 589 16.23 7.48 -7.51
CA ARG A 589 16.26 6.97 -6.12
C ARG A 589 15.91 8.00 -5.03
N LEU A 590 15.11 9.00 -5.36
CA LEU A 590 14.63 10.01 -4.42
C LEU A 590 13.35 9.61 -3.68
N VAL A 591 12.63 8.60 -4.17
CA VAL A 591 11.39 8.15 -3.55
C VAL A 591 11.38 6.64 -3.35
N GLU A 592 10.73 6.21 -2.27
CA GLU A 592 10.48 4.79 -2.05
C GLU A 592 9.46 4.27 -3.07
N PRO A 593 9.76 3.18 -3.80
CA PRO A 593 8.96 2.74 -4.95
C PRO A 593 7.50 2.53 -4.59
N PHE A 594 7.24 1.74 -3.54
CA PHE A 594 5.88 1.36 -3.17
C PHE A 594 5.07 2.54 -2.66
N ARG A 595 5.70 3.42 -1.88
CA ARG A 595 5.05 4.51 -1.17
C ARG A 595 4.32 5.46 -2.10
N HIS A 596 4.90 5.78 -3.25
CA HIS A 596 4.31 6.74 -4.19
C HIS A 596 3.44 6.11 -5.27
N THR A 597 3.43 4.78 -5.38
CA THR A 597 2.67 4.06 -6.41
C THR A 597 1.59 3.14 -5.84
N ALA A 598 1.52 2.97 -4.51
CA ALA A 598 0.56 2.10 -3.85
C ALA A 598 -0.90 2.37 -4.26
N HIS A 599 -1.25 3.64 -4.50
CA HIS A 599 -2.61 4.03 -4.88
C HIS A 599 -3.11 3.44 -6.20
N ILE A 600 -2.23 3.09 -7.14
CA ILE A 600 -2.61 2.37 -8.37
C ILE A 600 -2.40 0.85 -8.28
N TYR A 601 -1.87 0.35 -7.18
CA TYR A 601 -1.48 -1.05 -7.07
C TYR A 601 -2.64 -2.04 -7.32
N PRO A 602 -3.89 -1.80 -6.85
CA PRO A 602 -5.00 -2.68 -7.20
C PRO A 602 -5.24 -2.78 -8.72
N LEU A 603 -4.99 -1.72 -9.47
CA LEU A 603 -5.13 -1.69 -10.94
C LEU A 603 -4.01 -2.50 -11.61
N LEU A 604 -2.77 -2.38 -11.13
CA LEU A 604 -1.64 -3.18 -11.61
C LEU A 604 -1.85 -4.66 -11.33
N LEU A 605 -2.31 -5.00 -10.12
CA LEU A 605 -2.67 -6.37 -9.78
C LEU A 605 -3.77 -6.92 -10.69
N PHE A 606 -4.77 -6.10 -11.05
CA PHE A 606 -5.76 -6.48 -12.03
C PHE A 606 -5.16 -6.73 -13.42
N CYS A 607 -4.21 -5.91 -13.89
CA CYS A 607 -3.48 -6.17 -15.12
C CYS A 607 -2.70 -7.49 -15.06
N LEU A 608 -1.96 -7.74 -13.98
CA LEU A 608 -1.21 -8.98 -13.76
C LEU A 608 -2.10 -10.22 -13.84
N LEU A 609 -3.16 -10.25 -13.03
CA LEU A 609 -4.08 -11.39 -12.97
C LEU A 609 -4.82 -11.57 -14.31
N TRP A 610 -5.20 -10.47 -14.97
CA TRP A 610 -5.86 -10.50 -16.28
C TRP A 610 -4.97 -11.16 -17.33
N GLY A 611 -3.68 -10.80 -17.38
CA GLY A 611 -2.73 -11.42 -18.28
C GLY A 611 -2.47 -12.89 -17.97
N ALA A 612 -2.36 -13.25 -16.68
CA ALA A 612 -2.23 -14.65 -16.26
C ALA A 612 -3.41 -15.50 -16.76
N HIS A 613 -4.64 -14.99 -16.63
CA HIS A 613 -5.83 -15.65 -17.18
C HIS A 613 -5.80 -15.80 -18.71
N ARG A 614 -5.19 -14.86 -19.44
CA ARG A 614 -5.03 -14.95 -20.90
C ARG A 614 -3.95 -15.92 -21.34
N ILE A 615 -2.87 -16.04 -20.57
CA ILE A 615 -1.75 -16.93 -20.86
C ILE A 615 -2.08 -18.38 -20.49
N ALA A 616 -2.84 -18.62 -19.43
CA ALA A 616 -3.12 -19.97 -18.93
C ALA A 616 -3.70 -20.94 -20.00
N PRO A 617 -4.68 -20.57 -20.85
CA PRO A 617 -5.15 -21.45 -21.93
C PRO A 617 -4.08 -21.75 -22.99
N ALA A 618 -3.18 -20.81 -23.28
CA ALA A 618 -2.09 -21.03 -24.24
C ALA A 618 -1.10 -22.08 -23.70
N LEU A 619 -0.80 -22.04 -22.39
CA LEU A 619 0.02 -23.05 -21.73
C LEU A 619 -0.67 -24.43 -21.68
N GLN A 620 -1.98 -24.47 -21.43
CA GLN A 620 -2.75 -25.71 -21.48
C GLN A 620 -2.83 -26.31 -22.89
N GLY A 621 -2.88 -25.47 -23.93
CA GLY A 621 -2.80 -25.89 -25.33
C GLY A 621 -1.46 -26.55 -25.66
N PHE A 622 -0.36 -26.00 -25.14
CA PHE A 622 0.99 -26.56 -25.32
C PHE A 622 1.13 -27.94 -24.65
N SER A 623 0.63 -28.10 -23.42
CA SER A 623 0.69 -29.39 -22.72
C SER A 623 -0.20 -30.46 -23.37
N ARG A 624 -1.38 -30.08 -23.88
CA ARG A 624 -2.28 -30.99 -24.60
C ARG A 624 -1.81 -31.32 -26.02
N GLY A 625 -1.11 -30.40 -26.67
CA GLY A 625 -0.48 -30.62 -27.99
C GLY A 625 0.60 -31.71 -28.00
N GLN A 626 1.17 -32.05 -26.83
CA GLN A 626 2.07 -33.20 -26.68
C GLN A 626 1.37 -34.51 -26.24
N VAL A 627 0.14 -34.46 -25.73
CA VAL A 627 -0.55 -35.64 -25.16
C VAL A 627 -1.73 -36.12 -26.03
N SER A 628 -2.29 -35.28 -26.88
CA SER A 628 -3.47 -35.62 -27.69
C SER A 628 -3.10 -36.10 -29.09
N LYS A 629 -2.54 -37.32 -29.16
CA LYS A 629 -3.04 -38.27 -30.18
C LYS A 629 -4.30 -38.99 -29.71
N HIS A 630 -4.60 -39.13 -28.40
CA HIS A 630 -5.84 -39.78 -27.93
C HIS A 630 -6.39 -39.13 -26.63
N GLY A 631 -7.52 -38.41 -26.74
CA GLY A 631 -8.49 -38.22 -25.66
C GLY A 631 -8.40 -36.92 -24.83
N SER A 632 -9.35 -35.99 -25.02
CA SER A 632 -9.92 -35.19 -23.91
C SER A 632 -11.16 -34.39 -24.33
N LEU A 633 -12.34 -34.83 -23.91
CA LEU A 633 -13.64 -34.16 -24.13
C LEU A 633 -14.23 -33.50 -22.86
N LEU A 634 -13.60 -33.61 -21.68
CA LEU A 634 -14.31 -33.34 -20.41
C LEU A 634 -14.18 -31.92 -19.81
N TRP A 635 -13.25 -31.06 -20.25
CA TRP A 635 -13.00 -29.76 -19.58
C TRP A 635 -13.63 -28.52 -20.24
N ARG A 636 -14.30 -28.66 -21.39
CA ARG A 636 -14.86 -27.52 -22.14
C ARG A 636 -16.18 -26.98 -21.57
N ASP A 637 -16.92 -27.77 -20.78
CA ASP A 637 -18.30 -27.42 -20.41
C ASP A 637 -18.44 -26.53 -19.16
N ILE A 638 -17.40 -26.40 -18.32
CA ILE A 638 -17.49 -25.64 -17.06
C ILE A 638 -17.14 -24.15 -17.23
N LEU A 639 -16.32 -23.79 -18.24
CA LEU A 639 -15.79 -22.42 -18.37
C LEU A 639 -16.36 -21.60 -19.54
N ASN A 640 -17.11 -22.23 -20.45
CA ASN A 640 -17.54 -21.57 -21.70
C ASN A 640 -19.06 -21.43 -21.88
N ARG A 641 -19.90 -21.56 -20.84
CA ARG A 641 -21.33 -21.19 -21.01
C ARG A 641 -21.44 -19.69 -21.28
N PRO A 642 -21.86 -19.26 -22.49
CA PRO A 642 -22.13 -17.86 -22.72
C PRO A 642 -23.35 -17.48 -21.88
N SER A 643 -23.26 -16.34 -21.18
CA SER A 643 -24.44 -15.67 -20.66
C SER A 643 -25.27 -15.23 -21.86
N GLY A 644 -26.25 -16.05 -22.26
CA GLY A 644 -27.29 -15.69 -23.21
C GLY A 644 -28.03 -14.49 -22.65
N ALA A 645 -27.66 -13.30 -23.11
CA ALA A 645 -28.48 -12.11 -22.98
C ALA A 645 -29.61 -12.26 -24.00
N ASP A 646 -30.72 -12.80 -23.53
CA ASP A 646 -31.99 -12.77 -24.23
C ASP A 646 -32.42 -11.30 -24.35
N LYS A 647 -32.16 -10.71 -25.52
CA LYS A 647 -32.77 -9.46 -25.96
C LYS A 647 -33.89 -9.85 -26.93
N SER A 648 -34.98 -10.32 -26.39
CA SER A 648 -36.26 -10.39 -27.09
C SER A 648 -37.29 -9.66 -26.23
N GLY A 649 -37.84 -8.58 -26.79
CA GLY A 649 -38.72 -7.65 -26.10
C GLY A 649 -39.07 -6.47 -26.98
N ASP A 650 -39.50 -6.77 -28.21
CA ASP A 650 -40.33 -5.87 -29.01
C ASP A 650 -41.63 -5.61 -28.24
N HIS A 651 -41.87 -4.35 -27.90
CA HIS A 651 -43.21 -3.84 -27.65
C HIS A 651 -43.44 -2.64 -28.56
N THR A 652 -43.87 -2.93 -29.78
CA THR A 652 -44.81 -2.12 -30.53
C THR A 652 -46.21 -2.36 -29.97
N VAL A 653 -46.81 -1.34 -29.35
CA VAL A 653 -48.27 -1.14 -29.30
C VAL A 653 -48.52 0.37 -29.44
N ALA A 654 -49.55 0.67 -30.23
CA ALA A 654 -50.06 1.95 -30.73
C ALA A 654 -49.97 3.18 -29.81
#